data_AF-A0A954KTI0-F1
#
_entry.id   AF-A0A954KTI0-F1
#
_cell.length_a   1.000
_cell.length_b   1.000
_cell.length_c   1.000
_cell.angle_alpha   90.00
_cell.angle_beta   90.00
_cell.angle_gamma   90.00
#
_symmetry.space_group_name_H-M   'P 1'
#
loop_
_entity.id
_entity.type
_entity.pdbx_description
1 polymer ?
#
loop_
_entity_poly.entity_id
_entity_poly.type
_entity_poly.pdbx_seq_one_letter_code
_entity_poly.pdbx_strand_id
1 'polypeptide(L)'
;EVVVWKKGTEAPPAYDLEYLTPLFDELSEKDVNSPADIATALEQATQRAIQNWRTNQLTDAQAVFLDHLLEASLLSNRATNEKLKQLFTAYRELEEQVPIPTRVPGLLETDVVNQPLMVRGNHKQLNEEVPRHFLSAIEETPYDANDSGRLELAEDTVRPDNPFTSRVIVNRLWHYVFGAGLVRTPDNFGQLGEQPTHPELLDFLANRLREEGWSLKKMIRFMVTSETFQRSTDHTAQIHEQDPENRLWSHANLRRLEAEAIRDTLLAVSGQLDLKMYGPGYKPNSGAEQRSVYGYIQRNNLEKLLTTFDAPTPFATKGRRDVTNVPGQSLTLLNDPFIVDCATDWVRMLRKEYPDQSEKERIQLMFEQGLGRQPTEKEAQQAHVFLAQLGKEYTDLRADFVLLAQQERDVEKQIESILEPARKKLLPDQGNGEDLTGLPTPVAQWKFDEHADDELLGLKGKLNGSARLEEGALVLDGAGHLSSEAVPTRTMAKTLEAWVQLDNLDQQGGGVITLQRTDGYLFDSIVIGEIRPGHWIAGSNFHTRTLDFKGTPEADAVSNPVHIAISYDEQGNIQCFRNGVPYGESIRKASVQPFEADESNFLFGLRHAPAGGNRFLRGRIYEARFYDRALTAEELEVSSRSLGQFASPEKVRAELSAEQQTKLASYETKLKEIQKQRQSLGTEPKPEQAWIDLGHAIFNLKNFIYYE
;
A
#
# COMPACT_ATOMS: atom_id res chain seq x y z
N GLU A 1 -6.30 -39.97 5.56
CA GLU A 1 -6.20 -39.99 7.04
C GLU A 1 -6.25 -38.55 7.55
N VAL A 2 -7.03 -38.26 8.60
CA VAL A 2 -7.06 -36.94 9.24
C VAL A 2 -6.41 -37.09 10.62
N VAL A 3 -5.26 -36.43 10.81
CA VAL A 3 -4.56 -36.43 12.11
C VAL A 3 -5.12 -35.29 12.96
N VAL A 4 -5.73 -35.64 14.10
CA VAL A 4 -6.27 -34.67 15.07
C VAL A 4 -5.23 -34.41 16.15
N TRP A 5 -4.74 -33.17 16.27
CA TRP A 5 -3.71 -32.77 17.21
C TRP A 5 -4.28 -32.28 18.56
N LYS A 6 -3.51 -32.46 19.64
CA LYS A 6 -3.89 -32.01 20.99
C LYS A 6 -3.77 -30.49 21.12
N LYS A 7 -4.82 -29.87 21.67
CA LYS A 7 -4.90 -28.42 21.94
C LYS A 7 -3.71 -27.95 22.80
N GLY A 8 -2.92 -27.01 22.29
CA GLY A 8 -1.74 -26.44 22.97
C GLY A 8 -0.38 -26.90 22.41
N THR A 9 -0.37 -27.77 21.41
CA THR A 9 0.84 -28.01 20.59
C THR A 9 0.87 -27.02 19.42
N GLU A 10 2.03 -26.43 19.14
CA GLU A 10 2.22 -25.66 17.89
C GLU A 10 1.91 -26.59 16.73
N ALA A 11 0.99 -26.17 15.86
CA ALA A 11 0.79 -26.88 14.60
C ALA A 11 2.14 -26.86 13.86
N PRO A 12 2.60 -27.97 13.28
CA PRO A 12 3.71 -27.89 12.36
C PRO A 12 3.28 -26.89 11.29
N PRO A 13 4.13 -25.91 10.95
CA PRO A 13 3.77 -24.98 9.91
C PRO A 13 3.49 -25.80 8.65
N ALA A 14 2.42 -25.46 7.94
CA ALA A 14 2.13 -26.02 6.63
C ALA A 14 3.18 -25.47 5.64
N TYR A 15 4.41 -25.94 5.77
CA TYR A 15 5.44 -25.79 4.77
C TYR A 15 5.61 -27.16 4.16
N ASP A 16 5.27 -27.23 2.88
CA ASP A 16 5.69 -28.30 2.00
C ASP A 16 7.23 -28.23 1.93
N LEU A 17 7.93 -28.80 2.93
CA LEU A 17 9.39 -28.83 2.98
C LEU A 17 9.97 -29.85 1.99
N GLU A 18 9.15 -30.36 1.06
CA GLU A 18 9.55 -31.25 -0.02
C GLU A 18 10.67 -30.64 -0.87
N TYR A 19 10.73 -29.30 -0.97
CA TYR A 19 11.84 -28.60 -1.62
C TYR A 19 13.19 -28.83 -0.91
N LEU A 20 13.23 -29.15 0.39
CA LEU A 20 14.46 -29.44 1.11
C LEU A 20 14.90 -30.90 1.00
N THR A 21 14.07 -31.79 0.46
CA THR A 21 14.39 -33.22 0.36
C THR A 21 15.72 -33.48 -0.36
N PRO A 22 16.04 -32.85 -1.52
CA PRO A 22 17.33 -33.04 -2.17
C PRO A 22 18.54 -32.60 -1.33
N LEU A 23 18.36 -31.55 -0.49
CA LEU A 23 19.40 -31.11 0.45
C LEU A 23 19.58 -32.13 1.57
N PHE A 24 18.49 -32.66 2.13
CA PHE A 24 18.56 -33.65 3.20
C PHE A 24 19.10 -35.00 2.71
N ASP A 25 18.83 -35.40 1.47
CA ASP A 25 19.41 -36.61 0.89
C ASP A 25 20.95 -36.51 0.85
N GLU A 26 21.51 -35.36 0.43
CA GLU A 26 22.96 -35.12 0.45
C GLU A 26 23.55 -35.04 1.88
N LEU A 27 22.79 -34.49 2.82
CA LEU A 27 23.21 -34.38 4.22
C LEU A 27 23.12 -35.72 4.96
N SER A 28 22.19 -36.61 4.58
CA SER A 28 21.98 -37.91 5.22
C SER A 28 23.19 -38.85 5.09
N GLU A 29 24.09 -38.58 4.14
CA GLU A 29 25.32 -39.33 3.89
C GLU A 29 26.55 -38.75 4.64
N LYS A 30 26.41 -37.68 5.45
CA LYS A 30 27.54 -36.96 6.09
C LYS A 30 27.25 -36.43 7.50
N ASP A 31 28.27 -36.39 8.36
CA ASP A 31 28.20 -35.70 9.65
C ASP A 31 28.26 -34.18 9.47
N VAL A 32 27.18 -33.47 9.82
CA VAL A 32 27.06 -32.01 9.70
C VAL A 32 27.56 -31.34 10.98
N ASN A 33 28.73 -30.71 10.93
CA ASN A 33 29.36 -30.12 12.12
C ASN A 33 29.54 -28.60 12.02
N SER A 34 29.27 -28.01 10.85
CA SER A 34 29.41 -26.57 10.60
C SER A 34 28.44 -26.06 9.52
N PRO A 35 28.18 -24.73 9.49
CA PRO A 35 27.42 -24.11 8.39
C PRO A 35 28.04 -24.32 7.00
N ALA A 36 29.36 -24.52 6.91
CA ALA A 36 30.06 -24.79 5.65
C ALA A 36 29.68 -26.16 5.06
N ASP A 37 29.38 -27.14 5.91
CA ASP A 37 28.94 -28.47 5.47
C ASP A 37 27.57 -28.39 4.79
N ILE A 38 26.68 -27.55 5.32
CA ILE A 38 25.35 -27.29 4.74
C ILE A 38 25.47 -26.58 3.39
N ALA A 39 26.34 -25.57 3.28
CA ALA A 39 26.58 -24.88 2.01
C ALA A 39 27.12 -25.85 0.93
N THR A 40 28.03 -26.74 1.32
CA THR A 40 28.57 -27.78 0.43
C THR A 40 27.49 -28.76 -0.02
N ALA A 41 26.62 -29.21 0.89
CA ALA A 41 25.51 -30.08 0.53
C ALA A 41 24.49 -29.39 -0.37
N LEU A 42 24.22 -28.10 -0.14
CA LEU A 42 23.34 -27.28 -0.99
C LEU A 42 23.91 -27.17 -2.41
N GLU A 43 25.22 -26.92 -2.54
CA GLU A 43 25.89 -26.89 -3.84
C GLU A 43 25.78 -28.23 -4.56
N GLN A 44 26.04 -29.35 -3.86
CA GLN A 44 25.97 -30.69 -4.42
C GLN A 44 24.56 -31.08 -4.85
N ALA A 45 23.56 -30.83 -3.99
CA ALA A 45 22.15 -31.05 -4.30
C ALA A 45 21.73 -30.23 -5.54
N THR A 46 22.16 -28.97 -5.62
CA THR A 46 21.86 -28.07 -6.74
C THR A 46 22.50 -28.57 -8.03
N GLN A 47 23.79 -28.92 -8.02
CA GLN A 47 24.49 -29.46 -9.19
C GLN A 47 23.87 -30.77 -9.67
N ARG A 48 23.50 -31.67 -8.74
CA ARG A 48 22.85 -32.95 -9.06
C ARG A 48 21.47 -32.74 -9.66
N ALA A 49 20.66 -31.84 -9.09
CA ALA A 49 19.36 -31.47 -9.64
C ALA A 49 19.49 -30.86 -11.04
N ILE A 50 20.42 -29.93 -11.27
CA ILE A 50 20.67 -29.35 -12.61
C ILE A 50 21.13 -30.43 -13.59
N GLN A 51 22.00 -31.34 -13.19
CA GLN A 51 22.49 -32.41 -14.06
C GLN A 51 21.37 -33.41 -14.42
N ASN A 52 20.52 -33.76 -13.46
CA ASN A 52 19.34 -34.59 -13.68
C ASN A 52 18.34 -33.88 -14.60
N TRP A 53 18.14 -32.57 -14.44
CA TRP A 53 17.33 -31.78 -15.36
C TRP A 53 17.90 -31.82 -16.79
N ARG A 54 19.21 -31.60 -16.96
CA ARG A 54 19.89 -31.64 -18.27
C ARG A 54 19.82 -33.01 -18.95
N THR A 55 19.71 -34.09 -18.18
CA THR A 55 19.66 -35.48 -18.67
C THR A 55 18.25 -36.06 -18.71
N ASN A 56 17.22 -35.25 -18.40
CA ASN A 56 15.82 -35.65 -18.34
C ASN A 56 15.53 -36.78 -17.32
N GLN A 57 16.18 -36.70 -16.16
CA GLN A 57 16.07 -37.63 -15.03
C GLN A 57 15.68 -36.92 -13.72
N LEU A 58 15.11 -35.71 -13.81
CA LEU A 58 14.72 -34.89 -12.66
C LEU A 58 13.54 -35.54 -11.93
N THR A 59 13.61 -35.61 -10.59
CA THR A 59 12.48 -36.03 -9.75
C THR A 59 11.61 -34.83 -9.37
N ASP A 60 10.37 -35.06 -8.93
CA ASP A 60 9.45 -34.00 -8.50
C ASP A 60 10.05 -33.14 -7.37
N ALA A 61 10.64 -33.79 -6.35
CA ALA A 61 11.32 -33.09 -5.25
C ALA A 61 12.51 -32.23 -5.74
N GLN A 62 13.27 -32.69 -6.73
CA GLN A 62 14.34 -31.90 -7.33
C GLN A 62 13.81 -30.73 -8.17
N ALA A 63 12.66 -30.87 -8.82
CA ALA A 63 12.02 -29.78 -9.54
C ALA A 63 11.56 -28.67 -8.60
N VAL A 64 10.85 -29.02 -7.52
CA VAL A 64 10.41 -28.05 -6.50
C VAL A 64 11.62 -27.38 -5.82
N PHE A 65 12.70 -28.12 -5.58
CA PHE A 65 13.95 -27.56 -5.06
C PHE A 65 14.56 -26.51 -6.01
N LEU A 66 14.67 -26.79 -7.31
CA LEU A 66 15.18 -25.83 -8.29
C LEU A 66 14.28 -24.59 -8.41
N ASP A 67 12.96 -24.74 -8.39
CA ASP A 67 12.01 -23.63 -8.40
C ASP A 67 12.21 -22.74 -7.16
N HIS A 68 12.39 -23.33 -5.98
CA HIS A 68 12.65 -22.57 -4.76
C HIS A 68 13.98 -21.80 -4.82
N LEU A 69 15.03 -22.39 -5.41
CA LEU A 69 16.31 -21.69 -5.61
C LEU A 69 16.18 -20.53 -6.60
N LEU A 70 15.30 -20.63 -7.60
CA LEU A 70 14.98 -19.54 -8.52
C LEU A 70 14.20 -18.42 -7.81
N GLU A 71 13.19 -18.75 -7.02
CA GLU A 71 12.44 -17.79 -6.20
C GLU A 71 13.34 -17.06 -5.19
N ALA A 72 14.24 -17.80 -4.55
CA ALA A 72 15.23 -17.27 -3.62
C ALA A 72 16.38 -16.50 -4.31
N SER A 73 16.36 -16.40 -5.65
CA SER A 73 17.40 -15.75 -6.46
C SER A 73 18.81 -16.35 -6.28
N LEU A 74 18.91 -17.61 -5.85
CA LEU A 74 20.15 -18.38 -5.77
C LEU A 74 20.53 -18.98 -7.12
N LEU A 75 19.54 -19.22 -7.99
CA LEU A 75 19.75 -19.52 -9.40
C LEU A 75 19.30 -18.33 -10.27
N SER A 76 20.09 -18.03 -11.30
CA SER A 76 19.71 -17.01 -12.28
C SER A 76 18.83 -17.60 -13.37
N ASN A 77 17.72 -16.94 -13.68
CA ASN A 77 16.89 -17.22 -14.85
C ASN A 77 17.13 -16.24 -16.02
N ARG A 78 18.25 -15.50 -16.02
CA ARG A 78 18.55 -14.53 -17.08
C ARG A 78 19.11 -15.22 -18.32
N ALA A 79 18.46 -15.01 -19.47
CA ALA A 79 18.97 -15.46 -20.75
C ALA A 79 20.13 -14.58 -21.22
N THR A 80 21.35 -15.12 -21.22
CA THR A 80 22.57 -14.41 -21.67
C THR A 80 22.78 -14.46 -23.19
N ASN A 81 22.02 -15.28 -23.91
CA ASN A 81 22.13 -15.45 -25.36
C ASN A 81 20.79 -15.12 -26.05
N GLU A 82 20.85 -14.38 -27.16
CA GLU A 82 19.67 -14.00 -27.96
C GLU A 82 18.80 -15.19 -28.39
N LYS A 83 19.39 -16.35 -28.69
CA LYS A 83 18.63 -17.56 -29.04
C LYS A 83 17.81 -18.09 -27.84
N LEU A 84 18.37 -18.03 -26.63
CA LEU A 84 17.65 -18.42 -25.42
C LEU A 84 16.54 -17.42 -25.11
N LYS A 85 16.80 -16.12 -25.30
CA LYS A 85 15.79 -15.08 -25.10
C LYS A 85 14.56 -15.30 -25.99
N GLN A 86 14.77 -15.60 -27.27
CA GLN A 86 13.68 -15.94 -28.21
C GLN A 86 12.90 -17.18 -27.78
N LEU A 87 13.60 -18.24 -27.36
CA LEU A 87 12.95 -19.47 -26.88
C LEU A 87 12.18 -19.25 -25.57
N PHE A 88 12.71 -18.43 -24.65
CA PHE A 88 12.00 -18.08 -23.42
C PHE A 88 10.76 -17.24 -23.70
N THR A 89 10.84 -16.26 -24.61
CA THR A 89 9.66 -15.49 -25.03
C THR A 89 8.60 -16.43 -25.62
N ALA A 90 8.98 -17.31 -26.55
CA ALA A 90 8.05 -18.28 -27.13
C ALA A 90 7.48 -19.26 -26.08
N TYR A 91 8.30 -19.72 -25.14
CA TYR A 91 7.84 -20.55 -24.01
C TYR A 91 6.80 -19.82 -23.17
N ARG A 92 7.06 -18.56 -22.78
CA ARG A 92 6.12 -17.76 -21.97
C ARG A 92 4.82 -17.48 -22.73
N GLU A 93 4.91 -17.17 -24.02
CA GLU A 93 3.72 -17.00 -24.88
C GLU A 93 2.88 -18.29 -24.97
N LEU A 94 3.52 -19.47 -25.02
CA LEU A 94 2.84 -20.76 -25.02
C LEU A 94 2.28 -21.12 -23.64
N GLU A 95 3.03 -20.85 -22.57
CA GLU A 95 2.61 -21.06 -21.18
C GLU A 95 1.38 -20.20 -20.85
N GLU A 96 1.34 -18.95 -21.29
CA GLU A 96 0.16 -18.07 -21.18
C GLU A 96 -1.06 -18.60 -21.95
N GLN A 97 -0.84 -19.39 -23.01
CA GLN A 97 -1.92 -20.06 -23.75
C GLN A 97 -2.41 -21.34 -23.07
N VAL A 98 -1.66 -21.91 -22.11
CA VAL A 98 -2.11 -23.09 -21.38
C VAL A 98 -3.24 -22.66 -20.44
N PRO A 99 -4.49 -23.13 -20.67
CA PRO A 99 -5.59 -22.79 -19.79
C PRO A 99 -5.31 -23.39 -18.41
N ILE A 100 -5.24 -22.54 -17.39
CA ILE A 100 -5.17 -23.00 -16.00
C ILE A 100 -6.38 -23.89 -15.77
N PRO A 101 -6.19 -25.17 -15.38
CA PRO A 101 -7.32 -26.07 -15.17
C PRO A 101 -8.23 -25.47 -14.10
N THR A 102 -9.51 -25.34 -14.42
CA THR A 102 -10.50 -24.88 -13.45
C THR A 102 -10.63 -25.95 -12.38
N ARG A 103 -9.93 -25.77 -11.26
CA ARG A 103 -10.06 -26.63 -10.09
C ARG A 103 -11.34 -26.24 -9.38
N VAL A 104 -12.29 -27.17 -9.34
CA VAL A 104 -13.51 -27.03 -8.53
C VAL A 104 -13.33 -27.88 -7.27
N PRO A 105 -13.66 -27.36 -6.08
CA PRO A 105 -13.76 -28.20 -4.89
C PRO A 105 -14.73 -29.35 -5.17
N GLY A 106 -14.24 -30.58 -5.12
CA GLY A 106 -15.05 -31.79 -5.20
C GLY A 106 -15.14 -32.45 -3.83
N LEU A 107 -16.21 -33.19 -3.58
CA LEU A 107 -16.28 -34.10 -2.46
C LEU A 107 -16.06 -35.53 -2.97
N LEU A 108 -15.31 -36.31 -2.19
CA LEU A 108 -15.24 -37.76 -2.39
C LEU A 108 -16.39 -38.41 -1.61
N GLU A 109 -16.93 -39.49 -2.16
CA GLU A 109 -17.84 -40.36 -1.41
C GLU A 109 -17.11 -40.94 -0.19
N THR A 110 -17.82 -40.98 0.94
CA THR A 110 -17.30 -41.43 2.24
C THR A 110 -18.28 -42.43 2.86
N ASP A 111 -17.95 -42.92 4.05
CA ASP A 111 -18.88 -43.75 4.84
C ASP A 111 -20.27 -43.09 4.91
N VAL A 112 -21.26 -43.88 4.51
CA VAL A 112 -22.64 -43.47 4.38
C VAL A 112 -23.35 -43.65 5.71
N VAL A 113 -23.82 -42.55 6.31
CA VAL A 113 -24.55 -42.58 7.58
C VAL A 113 -25.75 -41.64 7.53
N ASN A 114 -26.88 -42.11 8.04
CA ASN A 114 -27.98 -41.21 8.40
C ASN A 114 -27.65 -40.51 9.73
N GLN A 115 -28.28 -39.37 9.97
CA GLN A 115 -28.05 -38.60 11.19
C GLN A 115 -29.26 -38.73 12.14
N PRO A 116 -29.03 -38.93 13.45
CA PRO A 116 -30.11 -38.85 14.43
C PRO A 116 -30.65 -37.43 14.55
N LEU A 117 -31.95 -37.31 14.80
CA LEU A 117 -32.60 -36.03 15.05
C LEU A 117 -32.00 -35.38 16.31
N MET A 118 -31.38 -34.21 16.15
CA MET A 118 -30.86 -33.41 17.26
C MET A 118 -31.96 -32.49 17.79
N VAL A 119 -32.50 -32.77 18.98
CA VAL A 119 -33.61 -31.99 19.55
C VAL A 119 -33.19 -30.53 19.73
N ARG A 120 -33.87 -29.63 19.02
CA ARG A 120 -33.54 -28.19 18.97
C ARG A 120 -32.09 -27.90 18.53
N GLY A 121 -31.50 -28.79 17.71
CA GLY A 121 -30.12 -28.66 17.23
C GLY A 121 -29.06 -28.97 18.29
N ASN A 122 -29.43 -29.51 19.45
CA ASN A 122 -28.47 -29.89 20.47
C ASN A 122 -27.84 -31.26 20.14
N HIS A 123 -26.57 -31.25 19.73
CA HIS A 123 -25.79 -32.46 19.41
C HIS A 123 -25.67 -33.46 20.57
N LYS A 124 -26.01 -33.08 21.80
CA LYS A 124 -26.03 -33.96 22.98
C LYS A 124 -27.40 -34.61 23.23
N GLN A 125 -28.46 -34.16 22.56
CA GLN A 125 -29.82 -34.67 22.71
C GLN A 125 -30.25 -35.32 21.39
N LEU A 126 -29.76 -36.54 21.19
CA LEU A 126 -30.06 -37.36 20.02
C LEU A 126 -31.40 -38.07 20.19
N ASN A 127 -32.17 -38.15 19.12
CA ASN A 127 -33.43 -38.85 19.01
C ASN A 127 -33.37 -39.83 17.81
N GLU A 128 -34.52 -40.28 17.31
CA GLU A 128 -34.63 -41.22 16.19
C GLU A 128 -33.78 -40.83 14.96
N GLU A 129 -33.25 -41.86 14.29
CA GLU A 129 -32.47 -41.72 13.07
C GLU A 129 -33.34 -41.16 11.95
N VAL A 130 -32.85 -40.11 11.27
CA VAL A 130 -33.55 -39.48 10.16
C VAL A 130 -32.95 -40.02 8.86
N PRO A 131 -33.70 -40.81 8.07
CA PRO A 131 -33.20 -41.29 6.79
C PRO A 131 -32.87 -40.12 5.87
N ARG A 132 -31.84 -40.28 5.03
CA ARG A 132 -31.49 -39.27 4.03
C ARG A 132 -32.54 -39.33 2.92
N HIS A 133 -33.24 -38.22 2.73
CA HIS A 133 -34.21 -38.01 1.65
C HIS A 133 -34.25 -36.51 1.33
N PHE A 134 -35.04 -36.13 0.33
CA PHE A 134 -35.26 -34.73 -0.01
C PHE A 134 -36.19 -34.04 1.01
N LEU A 135 -36.66 -32.83 0.74
CA LEU A 135 -37.64 -32.19 1.61
C LEU A 135 -38.95 -33.02 1.61
N SER A 136 -39.37 -33.50 2.78
CA SER A 136 -40.56 -34.35 2.94
C SER A 136 -41.85 -33.72 2.40
N ALA A 137 -41.90 -32.39 2.31
CA ALA A 137 -43.01 -31.66 1.69
C ALA A 137 -43.10 -31.82 0.16
N ILE A 138 -42.07 -32.38 -0.48
CA ILE A 138 -41.95 -32.58 -1.93
C ILE A 138 -41.82 -34.08 -2.22
N GLU A 139 -40.81 -34.72 -1.62
CA GLU A 139 -40.46 -36.13 -1.83
C GLU A 139 -39.86 -36.68 -0.52
N GLU A 140 -40.50 -37.69 0.06
CA GLU A 140 -40.05 -38.34 1.31
C GLU A 140 -39.31 -39.66 1.04
N THR A 141 -39.17 -40.06 -0.22
CA THR A 141 -38.49 -41.29 -0.62
C THR A 141 -37.03 -41.27 -0.15
N PRO A 142 -36.58 -42.21 0.71
CA PRO A 142 -35.18 -42.30 1.10
C PRO A 142 -34.26 -42.55 -0.09
N TYR A 143 -33.10 -41.90 -0.07
CA TYR A 143 -32.01 -42.15 -1.00
C TYR A 143 -31.40 -43.54 -0.78
N ASP A 144 -30.60 -44.02 -1.75
CA ASP A 144 -29.93 -45.32 -1.65
C ASP A 144 -29.03 -45.38 -0.39
N ALA A 145 -29.00 -46.54 0.24
CA ALA A 145 -28.18 -46.81 1.40
C ALA A 145 -26.67 -46.90 1.06
N ASN A 146 -26.32 -47.14 -0.20
CA ASN A 146 -24.94 -47.35 -0.64
C ASN A 146 -24.20 -46.08 -1.04
N ASP A 147 -24.92 -45.02 -1.39
CA ASP A 147 -24.35 -43.72 -1.81
C ASP A 147 -24.64 -42.64 -0.78
N SER A 148 -23.89 -41.54 -0.74
CA SER A 148 -24.12 -40.48 0.26
C SER A 148 -25.45 -39.72 0.10
N GLY A 149 -26.16 -39.87 -1.02
CA GLY A 149 -27.39 -39.12 -1.29
C GLY A 149 -27.15 -37.70 -1.79
N ARG A 150 -25.89 -37.28 -1.98
CA ARG A 150 -25.54 -35.90 -2.38
C ARG A 150 -25.82 -35.63 -3.84
N LEU A 151 -25.62 -36.62 -4.71
CA LEU A 151 -25.95 -36.50 -6.14
C LEU A 151 -27.46 -36.42 -6.31
N GLU A 152 -28.20 -37.30 -5.65
CA GLU A 152 -29.66 -37.34 -5.62
C GLU A 152 -30.23 -36.04 -5.08
N LEU A 153 -29.68 -35.51 -3.99
CA LEU A 153 -30.05 -34.19 -3.47
C LEU A 153 -29.83 -33.08 -4.51
N ALA A 154 -28.73 -33.13 -5.27
CA ALA A 154 -28.45 -32.14 -6.30
C ALA A 154 -29.45 -32.27 -7.48
N GLU A 155 -29.74 -33.50 -7.91
CA GLU A 155 -30.71 -33.82 -8.96
C GLU A 155 -32.13 -33.38 -8.56
N ASP A 156 -32.58 -33.73 -7.35
CA ASP A 156 -33.87 -33.33 -6.79
C ASP A 156 -34.00 -31.81 -6.61
N THR A 157 -32.90 -31.14 -6.29
CA THR A 157 -32.87 -29.67 -6.19
C THR A 157 -33.18 -29.01 -7.54
N VAL A 158 -32.74 -29.58 -8.67
CA VAL A 158 -32.93 -28.98 -10.01
C VAL A 158 -33.98 -29.69 -10.86
N ARG A 159 -34.69 -30.66 -10.27
CA ARG A 159 -35.71 -31.49 -10.95
C ARG A 159 -36.84 -30.65 -11.56
N PRO A 160 -37.38 -31.02 -12.73
CA PRO A 160 -38.39 -30.22 -13.43
C PRO A 160 -39.72 -29.99 -12.68
N ASP A 161 -40.09 -30.87 -11.76
CA ASP A 161 -41.28 -30.78 -10.91
C ASP A 161 -41.00 -30.11 -9.55
N ASN A 162 -39.74 -29.87 -9.18
CA ASN A 162 -39.38 -29.04 -8.03
C ASN A 162 -39.62 -27.56 -8.37
N PRO A 163 -40.62 -26.91 -7.73
CA PRO A 163 -41.01 -25.58 -8.14
C PRO A 163 -40.23 -24.48 -7.41
N PHE A 164 -39.41 -24.80 -6.40
CA PHE A 164 -38.78 -23.80 -5.55
C PHE A 164 -37.51 -23.22 -6.17
N THR A 165 -36.64 -24.06 -6.73
CA THR A 165 -35.30 -23.63 -7.16
C THR A 165 -35.34 -22.55 -8.22
N SER A 166 -36.17 -22.72 -9.25
CA SER A 166 -36.33 -21.72 -10.33
C SER A 166 -37.02 -20.44 -9.84
N ARG A 167 -38.04 -20.54 -8.97
CA ARG A 167 -38.71 -19.38 -8.36
C ARG A 167 -37.79 -18.58 -7.46
N VAL A 168 -37.02 -19.25 -6.61
CA VAL A 168 -36.09 -18.60 -5.67
C VAL A 168 -34.99 -17.86 -6.43
N ILE A 169 -34.34 -18.50 -7.42
CA ILE A 169 -33.27 -17.84 -8.18
C ILE A 169 -33.80 -16.67 -9.00
N VAL A 170 -34.96 -16.81 -9.66
CA VAL A 170 -35.59 -15.72 -10.42
C VAL A 170 -35.97 -14.56 -9.51
N ASN A 171 -36.53 -14.84 -8.32
CA ASN A 171 -36.85 -13.78 -7.36
C ASN A 171 -35.59 -13.05 -6.87
N ARG A 172 -34.46 -13.77 -6.69
CA ARG A 172 -33.16 -13.15 -6.38
C ARG A 172 -32.66 -12.28 -7.53
N LEU A 173 -32.70 -12.78 -8.77
CA LEU A 173 -32.34 -11.97 -9.94
C LEU A 173 -33.21 -10.71 -10.04
N TRP A 174 -34.52 -10.87 -9.87
CA TRP A 174 -35.47 -9.75 -9.83
C TRP A 174 -35.11 -8.77 -8.72
N HIS A 175 -34.82 -9.25 -7.51
CA HIS A 175 -34.36 -8.40 -6.41
C HIS A 175 -33.09 -7.62 -6.75
N TYR A 176 -32.08 -8.26 -7.34
CA TYR A 176 -30.83 -7.58 -7.72
C TYR A 176 -31.02 -6.59 -8.87
N VAL A 177 -31.96 -6.83 -9.79
CA VAL A 177 -32.24 -5.94 -10.93
C VAL A 177 -33.14 -4.77 -10.54
N PHE A 178 -34.19 -5.02 -9.74
CA PHE A 178 -35.24 -4.03 -9.44
C PHE A 178 -35.22 -3.50 -7.98
N GLY A 179 -34.32 -3.99 -7.13
CA GLY A 179 -34.11 -3.55 -5.75
C GLY A 179 -34.97 -4.24 -4.70
N ALA A 180 -36.04 -4.93 -5.11
CA ALA A 180 -36.88 -5.73 -4.23
C ALA A 180 -37.36 -6.98 -4.96
N GLY A 181 -37.57 -8.10 -4.25
CA GLY A 181 -38.12 -9.30 -4.86
C GLY A 181 -39.63 -9.19 -5.12
N LEU A 182 -40.13 -10.00 -6.06
CA LEU A 182 -41.57 -10.27 -6.18
C LEU A 182 -42.12 -10.89 -4.90
N VAL A 183 -41.32 -11.75 -4.27
CA VAL A 183 -41.42 -12.18 -2.87
C VAL A 183 -40.42 -11.35 -2.06
N ARG A 184 -40.91 -10.56 -1.10
CA ARG A 184 -40.07 -9.62 -0.33
C ARG A 184 -39.13 -10.29 0.68
N THR A 185 -39.34 -11.58 0.96
CA THR A 185 -38.47 -12.45 1.77
C THR A 185 -37.63 -13.39 0.88
N PRO A 186 -36.48 -12.94 0.32
CA PRO A 186 -35.73 -13.73 -0.67
C PRO A 186 -35.15 -15.05 -0.13
N ASP A 187 -34.98 -15.17 1.19
CA ASP A 187 -34.49 -16.39 1.86
C ASP A 187 -35.61 -17.30 2.39
N ASN A 188 -36.89 -16.90 2.30
CA ASN A 188 -37.99 -17.68 2.87
C ASN A 188 -39.22 -17.65 1.97
N PHE A 189 -39.47 -18.78 1.31
CA PHE A 189 -40.65 -19.04 0.47
C PHE A 189 -41.68 -19.95 1.18
N GLY A 190 -41.44 -20.27 2.46
CA GLY A 190 -42.35 -21.08 3.29
C GLY A 190 -43.47 -20.25 3.90
N GLN A 191 -44.25 -20.85 4.81
CA GLN A 191 -45.40 -20.20 5.45
C GLN A 191 -45.07 -18.95 6.27
N LEU A 192 -43.82 -18.84 6.74
CA LEU A 192 -43.32 -17.67 7.47
C LEU A 192 -42.75 -16.57 6.54
N GLY A 193 -42.70 -16.83 5.23
CA GLY A 193 -42.32 -15.86 4.20
C GLY A 193 -43.50 -15.05 3.69
N GLU A 194 -43.22 -14.01 2.91
CA GLU A 194 -44.24 -13.23 2.22
C GLU A 194 -44.75 -13.94 0.96
N GLN A 195 -46.02 -13.70 0.60
CA GLN A 195 -46.58 -14.14 -0.67
C GLN A 195 -46.03 -13.30 -1.83
N PRO A 196 -45.91 -13.88 -3.04
CA PRO A 196 -45.49 -13.12 -4.22
C PRO A 196 -46.54 -12.06 -4.56
N THR A 197 -46.08 -10.84 -4.83
CA THR A 197 -46.92 -9.75 -5.36
C THR A 197 -47.55 -10.10 -6.71
N HIS A 198 -46.80 -10.81 -7.56
CA HIS A 198 -47.22 -11.22 -8.90
C HIS A 198 -46.89 -12.71 -9.12
N PRO A 199 -47.74 -13.64 -8.63
CA PRO A 199 -47.46 -15.08 -8.70
C PRO A 199 -47.32 -15.61 -10.13
N GLU A 200 -48.20 -15.18 -11.03
CA GLU A 200 -48.17 -15.61 -12.44
C GLU A 200 -46.90 -15.14 -13.17
N LEU A 201 -46.43 -13.93 -12.86
CA LEU A 201 -45.17 -13.40 -13.41
C LEU A 201 -43.98 -14.20 -12.87
N LEU A 202 -43.96 -14.50 -11.58
CA LEU A 202 -42.91 -15.31 -10.98
C LEU A 202 -42.84 -16.70 -11.63
N ASP A 203 -43.99 -17.34 -11.86
CA ASP A 203 -44.09 -18.63 -12.53
C ASP A 203 -43.64 -18.58 -13.99
N PHE A 204 -44.05 -17.53 -14.72
CA PHE A 204 -43.61 -17.29 -16.09
C PHE A 204 -42.09 -17.18 -16.18
N LEU A 205 -41.48 -16.34 -15.33
CA LEU A 205 -40.03 -16.14 -15.32
C LEU A 205 -39.28 -17.41 -14.87
N ALA A 206 -39.81 -18.14 -13.90
CA ALA A 206 -39.24 -19.41 -13.43
C ALA A 206 -39.26 -20.49 -14.52
N ASN A 207 -40.34 -20.59 -15.29
CA ASN A 207 -40.42 -21.51 -16.44
C ASN A 207 -39.45 -21.10 -17.54
N ARG A 208 -39.43 -19.82 -17.91
CA ARG A 208 -38.52 -19.27 -18.91
C ARG A 208 -37.05 -19.53 -18.57
N LEU A 209 -36.65 -19.39 -17.31
CA LEU A 209 -35.27 -19.66 -16.90
C LEU A 209 -34.87 -21.11 -17.23
N ARG A 210 -35.77 -22.07 -16.98
CA ARG A 210 -35.53 -23.49 -17.24
C ARG A 210 -35.49 -23.78 -18.73
N GLU A 211 -36.46 -23.25 -19.49
CA GLU A 211 -36.53 -23.39 -20.95
C GLU A 211 -35.30 -22.81 -21.66
N GLU A 212 -34.70 -21.75 -21.11
CA GLU A 212 -33.49 -21.13 -21.65
C GLU A 212 -32.18 -21.75 -21.11
N GLY A 213 -32.25 -22.93 -20.46
CA GLY A 213 -31.10 -23.68 -19.98
C GLY A 213 -30.41 -23.05 -18.79
N TRP A 214 -31.16 -22.46 -17.86
CA TRP A 214 -30.67 -21.84 -16.63
C TRP A 214 -29.70 -20.67 -16.84
N SER A 215 -29.76 -20.03 -18.01
CA SER A 215 -28.87 -18.92 -18.35
C SER A 215 -29.24 -17.64 -17.59
N LEU A 216 -28.53 -17.36 -16.49
CA LEU A 216 -28.71 -16.13 -15.71
C LEU A 216 -28.54 -14.87 -16.57
N LYS A 217 -27.58 -14.87 -17.51
CA LYS A 217 -27.33 -13.74 -18.41
C LYS A 217 -28.51 -13.44 -19.34
N LYS A 218 -29.14 -14.48 -19.92
CA LYS A 218 -30.33 -14.29 -20.76
C LYS A 218 -31.51 -13.77 -19.94
N MET A 219 -31.70 -14.28 -18.73
CA MET A 219 -32.75 -13.83 -17.82
C MET A 219 -32.55 -12.36 -17.39
N ILE A 220 -31.33 -11.99 -16.99
CA ILE A 220 -30.99 -10.60 -16.66
C ILE A 220 -31.24 -9.70 -17.87
N ARG A 221 -30.76 -10.09 -19.07
CA ARG A 221 -31.02 -9.34 -20.31
C ARG A 221 -32.52 -9.12 -20.52
N PHE A 222 -33.33 -10.16 -20.38
CA PHE A 222 -34.78 -10.06 -20.51
C PHE A 222 -35.38 -9.04 -19.53
N MET A 223 -34.98 -9.11 -18.24
CA MET A 223 -35.42 -8.17 -17.21
C MET A 223 -35.02 -6.72 -17.52
N VAL A 224 -33.75 -6.45 -17.85
CA VAL A 224 -33.26 -5.07 -18.08
C VAL A 224 -33.76 -4.46 -19.40
N THR A 225 -34.28 -5.28 -20.33
CA THR A 225 -34.93 -4.79 -21.56
C THR A 225 -36.45 -4.61 -21.41
N SER A 226 -37.02 -4.86 -20.24
CA SER A 226 -38.46 -4.72 -20.00
C SER A 226 -38.88 -3.26 -19.82
N GLU A 227 -40.15 -2.95 -20.12
CA GLU A 227 -40.74 -1.65 -19.78
C GLU A 227 -40.60 -1.36 -18.28
N THR A 228 -40.81 -2.38 -17.43
CA THR A 228 -40.68 -2.26 -15.97
C THR A 228 -39.31 -1.72 -15.54
N PHE A 229 -38.23 -2.13 -16.20
CA PHE A 229 -36.88 -1.64 -15.89
C PHE A 229 -36.65 -0.22 -16.40
N GLN A 230 -37.31 0.16 -17.50
CA GLN A 230 -37.16 1.46 -18.16
C GLN A 230 -38.09 2.55 -17.60
N ARG A 231 -38.88 2.26 -16.56
CA ARG A 231 -39.75 3.25 -15.93
C ARG A 231 -38.94 4.34 -15.22
N SER A 232 -39.48 5.56 -15.19
CA SER A 232 -38.91 6.65 -14.40
C SER A 232 -39.11 6.40 -12.90
N THR A 233 -38.24 6.97 -12.07
CA THR A 233 -38.43 7.08 -10.61
C THR A 233 -39.45 8.16 -10.25
N ASP A 234 -39.74 9.08 -11.16
CA ASP A 234 -40.74 10.14 -10.98
C ASP A 234 -42.14 9.55 -10.83
N HIS A 235 -42.82 9.95 -9.76
CA HIS A 235 -44.20 9.53 -9.49
C HIS A 235 -44.96 10.63 -8.74
N THR A 236 -46.29 10.60 -8.83
CA THR A 236 -47.14 11.55 -8.13
C THR A 236 -47.30 11.17 -6.67
N ALA A 237 -47.58 12.16 -5.81
CA ALA A 237 -47.88 11.91 -4.39
C ALA A 237 -49.04 10.93 -4.20
N GLN A 238 -50.02 10.93 -5.10
CA GLN A 238 -51.14 10.00 -5.08
C GLN A 238 -50.70 8.54 -5.30
N ILE A 239 -49.77 8.29 -6.23
CA ILE A 239 -49.22 6.94 -6.45
C ILE A 239 -48.47 6.48 -5.19
N HIS A 240 -47.65 7.36 -4.61
CA HIS A 240 -46.92 7.05 -3.38
C HIS A 240 -47.85 6.73 -2.21
N GLU A 241 -48.95 7.46 -2.05
CA GLU A 241 -49.91 7.22 -0.97
C GLU A 241 -50.65 5.88 -1.14
N GLN A 242 -50.94 5.47 -2.38
CA GLN A 242 -51.63 4.21 -2.67
C GLN A 242 -50.71 2.98 -2.58
N ASP A 243 -49.45 3.10 -2.98
CA ASP A 243 -48.46 2.03 -2.94
C ASP A 243 -47.08 2.54 -2.50
N PRO A 244 -46.90 2.83 -1.19
CA PRO A 244 -45.66 3.44 -0.68
C PRO A 244 -44.42 2.56 -0.88
N GLU A 245 -44.58 1.24 -0.93
CA GLU A 245 -43.50 0.26 -1.11
C GLU A 245 -43.29 -0.14 -2.58
N ASN A 246 -44.04 0.48 -3.49
CA ASN A 246 -44.05 0.20 -4.92
C ASN A 246 -44.16 -1.31 -5.20
N ARG A 247 -45.10 -2.00 -4.52
CA ARG A 247 -45.38 -3.44 -4.69
C ARG A 247 -45.93 -3.75 -6.09
N LEU A 248 -46.59 -2.79 -6.73
CA LEU A 248 -47.19 -2.91 -8.06
C LEU A 248 -46.25 -2.46 -9.19
N TRP A 249 -45.01 -2.06 -8.88
CA TRP A 249 -43.99 -1.68 -9.86
C TRP A 249 -44.44 -0.56 -10.82
N SER A 250 -45.16 0.42 -10.29
CA SER A 250 -45.70 1.55 -11.06
C SER A 250 -44.63 2.52 -11.57
N HIS A 251 -43.49 2.59 -10.88
CA HIS A 251 -42.31 3.41 -11.17
C HIS A 251 -41.03 2.61 -10.85
N ALA A 252 -39.86 3.11 -11.24
CA ALA A 252 -38.58 2.53 -10.81
C ALA A 252 -38.29 2.85 -9.33
N ASN A 253 -37.64 1.92 -8.63
CA ASN A 253 -37.22 2.15 -7.25
C ASN A 253 -35.89 2.90 -7.21
N LEU A 254 -35.81 3.95 -6.40
CA LEU A 254 -34.54 4.56 -6.05
C LEU A 254 -33.70 3.55 -5.25
N ARG A 255 -32.47 3.29 -5.69
CA ARG A 255 -31.61 2.28 -5.05
C ARG A 255 -30.26 2.86 -4.66
N ARG A 256 -29.85 2.58 -3.43
CA ARG A 256 -28.46 2.83 -3.03
C ARG A 256 -27.54 1.79 -3.67
N LEU A 257 -26.41 2.26 -4.17
CA LEU A 257 -25.31 1.40 -4.59
C LEU A 257 -24.81 0.57 -3.40
N GLU A 258 -24.43 -0.67 -3.70
CA GLU A 258 -23.78 -1.55 -2.75
C GLU A 258 -22.33 -1.12 -2.52
N ALA A 259 -21.74 -1.55 -1.40
CA ALA A 259 -20.42 -1.10 -0.98
C ALA A 259 -19.32 -1.30 -2.05
N GLU A 260 -19.32 -2.45 -2.72
CA GLU A 260 -18.40 -2.80 -3.79
C GLU A 260 -18.59 -1.90 -5.01
N ALA A 261 -19.84 -1.57 -5.36
CA ALA A 261 -20.14 -0.67 -6.46
C ALA A 261 -19.71 0.77 -6.14
N ILE A 262 -19.90 1.24 -4.90
CA ILE A 262 -19.41 2.57 -4.47
C ILE A 262 -17.89 2.66 -4.60
N ARG A 263 -17.16 1.66 -4.09
CA ARG A 263 -15.69 1.61 -4.19
C ARG A 263 -15.22 1.52 -5.64
N ASP A 264 -15.81 0.64 -6.44
CA ASP A 264 -15.44 0.46 -7.84
C ASP A 264 -15.77 1.71 -8.68
N THR A 265 -16.87 2.43 -8.38
CA THR A 265 -17.19 3.72 -9.03
C THR A 265 -16.17 4.79 -8.69
N LEU A 266 -15.72 4.89 -7.43
CA LEU A 266 -14.67 5.85 -7.04
C LEU A 266 -13.37 5.59 -7.83
N LEU A 267 -12.96 4.33 -7.97
CA LEU A 267 -11.80 3.92 -8.78
C LEU A 267 -12.01 4.15 -10.28
N ALA A 268 -13.22 3.90 -10.78
CA ALA A 268 -13.53 4.08 -12.20
C ALA A 268 -13.46 5.55 -12.60
N VAL A 269 -14.08 6.42 -11.80
CA VAL A 269 -14.13 7.86 -12.05
C VAL A 269 -12.74 8.50 -11.88
N SER A 270 -11.92 7.99 -10.96
CA SER A 270 -10.54 8.45 -10.80
C SER A 270 -9.55 7.85 -11.82
N GLY A 271 -10.02 6.94 -12.69
CA GLY A 271 -9.20 6.29 -13.72
C GLY A 271 -8.22 5.26 -13.18
N GLN A 272 -8.41 4.80 -11.94
CA GLN A 272 -7.55 3.83 -11.28
C GLN A 272 -8.09 2.39 -11.43
N LEU A 273 -9.36 2.18 -11.78
CA LEU A 273 -9.96 0.83 -11.76
C LEU A 273 -9.27 -0.15 -12.73
N ASP A 274 -8.70 -1.22 -12.18
CA ASP A 274 -8.19 -2.36 -12.96
C ASP A 274 -9.33 -3.34 -13.30
N LEU A 275 -9.62 -3.44 -14.60
CA LEU A 275 -10.64 -4.33 -15.17
C LEU A 275 -10.11 -5.73 -15.51
N LYS A 276 -8.84 -6.05 -15.22
CA LYS A 276 -8.28 -7.38 -15.45
C LYS A 276 -9.11 -8.43 -14.73
N MET A 277 -9.63 -9.36 -15.52
CA MET A 277 -10.40 -10.48 -15.00
C MET A 277 -9.47 -11.61 -14.60
N TYR A 278 -9.83 -12.29 -13.50
CA TYR A 278 -9.12 -13.45 -12.95
C TYR A 278 -7.72 -13.13 -12.39
N GLY A 279 -7.07 -14.14 -11.80
CA GLY A 279 -5.78 -13.99 -11.12
C GLY A 279 -5.93 -13.92 -9.60
N PRO A 280 -4.81 -13.71 -8.88
CA PRO A 280 -4.81 -13.60 -7.43
C PRO A 280 -5.59 -12.36 -6.98
N GLY A 281 -6.34 -12.52 -5.89
CA GLY A 281 -7.03 -11.42 -5.22
C GLY A 281 -6.08 -10.54 -4.42
N TYR A 282 -6.63 -9.45 -3.87
CA TYR A 282 -5.87 -8.48 -3.06
C TYR A 282 -6.26 -8.54 -1.57
N LYS A 283 -5.33 -8.10 -0.71
CA LYS A 283 -5.56 -8.08 0.75
C LYS A 283 -6.46 -6.89 1.14
N PRO A 284 -7.37 -7.02 2.13
CA PRO A 284 -8.16 -5.91 2.64
C PRO A 284 -7.31 -4.72 3.06
N ASN A 285 -7.80 -3.51 2.77
CA ASN A 285 -7.15 -2.25 3.15
C ASN A 285 -5.73 -2.06 2.56
N SER A 286 -5.41 -2.73 1.44
CA SER A 286 -4.11 -2.61 0.75
C SER A 286 -4.01 -1.45 -0.24
N GLY A 287 -5.13 -0.75 -0.51
CA GLY A 287 -5.18 0.28 -1.54
C GLY A 287 -5.21 -0.28 -2.98
N ALA A 288 -5.52 -1.56 -3.15
CA ALA A 288 -5.54 -2.20 -4.46
C ALA A 288 -6.58 -1.57 -5.40
N GLU A 289 -6.21 -1.45 -6.67
CA GLU A 289 -7.00 -0.83 -7.74
C GLU A 289 -7.96 -1.81 -8.43
N GLN A 290 -7.87 -3.10 -8.10
CA GLN A 290 -8.72 -4.15 -8.66
C GLN A 290 -10.18 -4.00 -8.20
N ARG A 291 -11.10 -4.49 -9.05
CA ARG A 291 -12.52 -4.61 -8.71
C ARG A 291 -12.72 -5.29 -7.36
N SER A 292 -13.66 -4.76 -6.58
CA SER A 292 -13.90 -5.19 -5.19
C SER A 292 -14.28 -6.66 -5.06
N VAL A 293 -14.78 -7.29 -6.14
CA VAL A 293 -15.07 -8.74 -6.21
C VAL A 293 -13.82 -9.62 -6.04
N TYR A 294 -12.61 -9.07 -6.26
CA TYR A 294 -11.34 -9.78 -6.09
C TYR A 294 -10.71 -9.59 -4.70
N GLY A 295 -11.35 -8.85 -3.79
CA GLY A 295 -10.86 -8.66 -2.44
C GLY A 295 -10.93 -9.94 -1.60
N TYR A 296 -9.85 -10.29 -0.90
CA TYR A 296 -9.88 -11.41 0.04
C TYR A 296 -10.76 -11.09 1.25
N ILE A 297 -11.65 -12.02 1.62
CA ILE A 297 -12.42 -11.91 2.86
C ILE A 297 -11.60 -12.46 4.02
N GLN A 298 -10.92 -11.58 4.75
CA GLN A 298 -10.25 -11.94 6.00
C GLN A 298 -11.17 -11.66 7.20
N ARG A 299 -11.70 -12.71 7.83
CA ARG A 299 -12.71 -12.58 8.90
C ARG A 299 -12.32 -11.65 10.06
N ASN A 300 -11.02 -11.52 10.34
CA ASN A 300 -10.48 -10.67 11.42
C ASN A 300 -9.94 -9.31 10.92
N ASN A 301 -9.99 -9.04 9.62
CA ASN A 301 -9.49 -7.82 8.99
C ASN A 301 -10.35 -7.49 7.76
N LEU A 302 -11.57 -7.03 8.00
CA LEU A 302 -12.48 -6.64 6.92
C LEU A 302 -12.03 -5.32 6.28
N GLU A 303 -12.42 -5.10 5.02
CA GLU A 303 -12.14 -3.85 4.34
C GLU A 303 -13.03 -2.74 4.93
N LYS A 304 -12.40 -1.67 5.42
CA LYS A 304 -13.06 -0.62 6.20
C LYS A 304 -14.14 0.08 5.40
N LEU A 305 -13.80 0.54 4.19
CA LEU A 305 -14.75 1.22 3.31
C LEU A 305 -15.96 0.34 3.02
N LEU A 306 -15.73 -0.93 2.66
CA LEU A 306 -16.82 -1.86 2.35
C LEU A 306 -17.75 -2.06 3.57
N THR A 307 -17.15 -2.24 4.74
CA THR A 307 -17.88 -2.43 6.01
C THR A 307 -18.72 -1.20 6.36
N THR A 308 -18.19 0.00 6.17
CA THR A 308 -18.93 1.26 6.40
C THR A 308 -20.20 1.35 5.55
N PHE A 309 -20.15 0.86 4.32
CA PHE A 309 -21.29 0.87 3.38
C PHE A 309 -22.13 -0.42 3.41
N ASP A 310 -22.20 -1.07 4.57
CA ASP A 310 -23.07 -2.22 4.86
C ASP A 310 -22.72 -3.51 4.08
N ALA A 311 -21.45 -3.70 3.69
CA ALA A 311 -21.01 -4.99 3.15
C ALA A 311 -21.28 -6.12 4.17
N PRO A 312 -21.87 -7.26 3.74
CA PRO A 312 -22.18 -8.37 4.63
C PRO A 312 -20.96 -8.91 5.38
N THR A 313 -21.10 -9.13 6.68
CA THR A 313 -20.07 -9.81 7.46
C THR A 313 -20.09 -11.32 7.19
N PRO A 314 -18.92 -11.98 7.05
CA PRO A 314 -18.83 -13.38 6.65
C PRO A 314 -19.11 -14.39 7.79
N PHE A 315 -20.04 -14.04 8.68
CA PHE A 315 -20.45 -14.87 9.83
C PHE A 315 -21.87 -15.43 9.67
N ALA A 316 -22.67 -14.88 8.75
CA ALA A 316 -24.02 -15.34 8.48
C ALA A 316 -24.38 -15.13 7.01
N THR A 317 -25.31 -15.95 6.51
CA THR A 317 -25.91 -15.76 5.19
C THR A 317 -26.84 -14.55 5.20
N LYS A 318 -26.77 -13.72 4.16
CA LYS A 318 -27.63 -12.54 3.96
C LYS A 318 -28.25 -12.61 2.57
N GLY A 319 -29.56 -12.88 2.45
CA GLY A 319 -30.26 -12.84 1.16
C GLY A 319 -30.71 -11.46 0.73
N ARG A 320 -30.81 -10.51 1.67
CA ARG A 320 -30.98 -9.08 1.41
C ARG A 320 -29.97 -8.31 2.24
N ARG A 321 -29.27 -7.37 1.61
CA ARG A 321 -28.33 -6.48 2.30
C ARG A 321 -29.09 -5.42 3.08
N ASP A 322 -28.56 -5.05 4.24
CA ASP A 322 -29.08 -3.95 5.03
C ASP A 322 -28.65 -2.64 4.35
N VAL A 323 -29.52 -1.64 4.32
CA VAL A 323 -29.20 -0.31 3.79
C VAL A 323 -29.39 0.68 4.92
N THR A 324 -28.29 1.06 5.56
CA THR A 324 -28.34 2.05 6.65
C THR A 324 -28.11 3.46 6.09
N ASN A 325 -28.64 4.48 6.77
CA ASN A 325 -28.38 5.88 6.44
C ASN A 325 -27.85 6.57 7.70
N VAL A 326 -26.58 6.29 8.03
CA VAL A 326 -25.94 6.76 9.25
C VAL A 326 -24.92 7.86 8.93
N PRO A 327 -24.76 8.89 9.78
CA PRO A 327 -23.80 9.97 9.55
C PRO A 327 -22.36 9.50 9.30
N GLY A 328 -21.96 8.36 9.87
CA GLY A 328 -20.64 7.77 9.67
C GLY A 328 -20.31 7.46 8.19
N GLN A 329 -21.30 7.12 7.37
CA GLN A 329 -21.10 6.88 5.94
C GLN A 329 -20.77 8.18 5.20
N SER A 330 -21.53 9.24 5.45
CA SER A 330 -21.25 10.57 4.88
C SER A 330 -19.93 11.15 5.37
N LEU A 331 -19.60 10.98 6.66
CA LEU A 331 -18.29 11.37 7.20
C LEU A 331 -17.14 10.58 6.59
N THR A 332 -17.36 9.33 6.20
CA THR A 332 -16.36 8.53 5.48
C THR A 332 -16.13 9.11 4.08
N LEU A 333 -17.19 9.42 3.32
CA LEU A 333 -17.06 10.11 2.03
C LEU A 333 -16.29 11.44 2.14
N LEU A 334 -16.48 12.16 3.24
CA LEU A 334 -15.84 13.45 3.46
C LEU A 334 -14.37 13.34 3.93
N ASN A 335 -13.98 12.31 4.68
CA ASN A 335 -12.70 12.33 5.40
C ASN A 335 -11.77 11.14 5.09
N ASP A 336 -12.25 10.10 4.42
CA ASP A 336 -11.40 8.94 4.15
C ASP A 336 -10.29 9.32 3.14
N PRO A 337 -9.00 9.09 3.47
CA PRO A 337 -7.90 9.41 2.58
C PRO A 337 -8.04 8.79 1.19
N PHE A 338 -8.57 7.57 1.09
CA PHE A 338 -8.80 6.91 -0.20
C PHE A 338 -9.72 7.72 -1.12
N ILE A 339 -10.72 8.39 -0.55
CA ILE A 339 -11.70 9.17 -1.33
C ILE A 339 -11.13 10.51 -1.76
N VAL A 340 -10.33 11.13 -0.88
CA VAL A 340 -9.57 12.36 -1.19
C VAL A 340 -8.52 12.10 -2.27
N ASP A 341 -7.85 10.94 -2.21
CA ASP A 341 -6.89 10.50 -3.22
C ASP A 341 -7.59 10.24 -4.56
N CYS A 342 -8.74 9.55 -4.57
CA CYS A 342 -9.55 9.37 -5.78
C CYS A 342 -9.96 10.71 -6.41
N ALA A 343 -10.36 11.71 -5.61
CA ALA A 343 -10.72 13.04 -6.12
C ALA A 343 -9.49 13.77 -6.72
N THR A 344 -8.34 13.62 -6.08
CA THR A 344 -7.06 14.16 -6.59
C THR A 344 -6.70 13.53 -7.93
N ASP A 345 -6.76 12.20 -8.02
CA ASP A 345 -6.39 11.46 -9.22
C ASP A 345 -7.37 11.70 -10.36
N TRP A 346 -8.67 11.82 -10.05
CA TRP A 346 -9.69 12.21 -11.02
C TRP A 346 -9.36 13.55 -11.69
N VAL A 347 -9.05 14.59 -10.92
CA VAL A 347 -8.73 15.91 -11.47
C VAL A 347 -7.41 15.90 -12.25
N ARG A 348 -6.42 15.14 -11.78
CA ARG A 348 -5.15 14.96 -12.52
C ARG A 348 -5.40 14.33 -13.88
N MET A 349 -6.22 13.28 -13.94
CA MET A 349 -6.60 12.60 -15.18
C MET A 349 -7.42 13.52 -16.09
N LEU A 350 -8.45 14.19 -15.55
CA LEU A 350 -9.29 15.13 -16.29
C LEU A 350 -8.46 16.22 -16.98
N ARG A 351 -7.49 16.82 -16.28
CA ARG A 351 -6.62 17.85 -16.86
C ARG A 351 -5.66 17.32 -17.91
N LYS A 352 -5.20 16.07 -17.74
CA LYS A 352 -4.28 15.41 -18.68
C LYS A 352 -5.00 15.02 -19.98
N GLU A 353 -6.19 14.46 -19.89
CA GLU A 353 -6.96 13.98 -21.04
C GLU A 353 -7.70 15.12 -21.76
N TYR A 354 -8.10 16.16 -21.03
CA TYR A 354 -8.90 17.27 -21.55
C TYR A 354 -8.24 18.65 -21.29
N PRO A 355 -7.03 18.90 -21.82
CA PRO A 355 -6.27 20.13 -21.56
C PRO A 355 -6.92 21.39 -22.17
N ASP A 356 -7.62 21.24 -23.30
CA ASP A 356 -8.17 22.37 -24.07
C ASP A 356 -9.63 22.72 -23.72
N GLN A 357 -10.27 21.95 -22.85
CA GLN A 357 -11.67 22.18 -22.46
C GLN A 357 -11.82 23.43 -21.58
N SER A 358 -12.87 24.19 -21.84
CA SER A 358 -13.25 25.32 -20.99
C SER A 358 -13.70 24.86 -19.60
N GLU A 359 -13.77 25.79 -18.65
CA GLU A 359 -14.25 25.50 -17.29
C GLU A 359 -15.67 24.89 -17.31
N LYS A 360 -16.57 25.42 -18.15
CA LYS A 360 -17.93 24.92 -18.29
C LYS A 360 -17.96 23.48 -18.81
N GLU A 361 -17.17 23.17 -19.83
CA GLU A 361 -17.09 21.83 -20.41
C GLU A 361 -16.48 20.83 -19.42
N ARG A 362 -15.48 21.25 -18.62
CA ARG A 362 -14.93 20.40 -17.55
C ARG A 362 -15.94 20.10 -16.45
N ILE A 363 -16.73 21.09 -16.02
CA ILE A 363 -17.82 20.85 -15.05
C ILE A 363 -18.81 19.83 -15.62
N GLN A 364 -19.20 19.97 -16.89
CA GLN A 364 -20.10 19.00 -17.55
C GLN A 364 -19.51 17.59 -17.56
N LEU A 365 -18.25 17.45 -17.97
CA LEU A 365 -17.54 16.17 -17.97
C LEU A 365 -17.48 15.53 -16.57
N MET A 366 -17.21 16.31 -15.52
CA MET A 366 -17.17 15.78 -14.16
C MET A 366 -18.53 15.26 -13.68
N PHE A 367 -19.63 15.94 -14.03
CA PHE A 367 -20.98 15.48 -13.72
C PHE A 367 -21.35 14.24 -14.54
N GLU A 368 -21.00 14.19 -15.82
CA GLU A 368 -21.24 13.03 -16.67
C GLU A 368 -20.48 11.80 -16.19
N GLN A 369 -19.18 11.95 -15.86
CA GLN A 369 -18.35 10.86 -15.36
C GLN A 369 -18.78 10.41 -13.96
N GLY A 370 -19.05 11.36 -13.06
CA GLY A 370 -19.36 11.07 -11.66
C GLY A 370 -20.80 10.62 -11.41
N LEU A 371 -21.78 11.17 -12.14
CA LEU A 371 -23.21 10.95 -11.91
C LEU A 371 -23.95 10.34 -13.11
N GLY A 372 -23.27 10.11 -14.24
CA GLY A 372 -23.89 9.55 -15.45
C GLY A 372 -24.86 10.51 -16.17
N ARG A 373 -24.88 11.80 -15.80
CA ARG A 373 -25.78 12.82 -16.39
C ARG A 373 -25.12 14.19 -16.46
N GLN A 374 -25.69 15.06 -17.29
CA GLN A 374 -25.33 16.48 -17.31
C GLN A 374 -25.72 17.17 -15.98
N PRO A 375 -24.99 18.23 -15.57
CA PRO A 375 -25.43 19.08 -14.48
C PRO A 375 -26.68 19.85 -14.87
N THR A 376 -27.58 20.05 -13.92
CA THR A 376 -28.68 21.03 -14.07
C THR A 376 -28.11 22.45 -14.14
N GLU A 377 -28.87 23.42 -14.66
CA GLU A 377 -28.44 24.83 -14.72
C GLU A 377 -28.03 25.37 -13.34
N LYS A 378 -28.75 24.97 -12.29
CA LYS A 378 -28.45 25.36 -10.91
C LYS A 378 -27.14 24.72 -10.41
N GLU A 379 -26.93 23.43 -10.65
CA GLU A 379 -25.70 22.74 -10.26
C GLU A 379 -24.47 23.30 -10.99
N ALA A 380 -24.58 23.55 -12.29
CA ALA A 380 -23.52 24.15 -13.08
C ALA A 380 -23.16 25.55 -12.56
N GLN A 381 -24.16 26.38 -12.26
CA GLN A 381 -23.95 27.70 -11.69
C GLN A 381 -23.30 27.63 -10.30
N GLN A 382 -23.73 26.68 -9.45
CA GLN A 382 -23.15 26.49 -8.12
C GLN A 382 -21.69 26.01 -8.21
N ALA A 383 -21.38 25.07 -9.10
CA ALA A 383 -20.01 24.61 -9.34
C ALA A 383 -19.09 25.74 -9.83
N HIS A 384 -19.58 26.59 -10.74
CA HIS A 384 -18.83 27.76 -11.21
C HIS A 384 -18.53 28.75 -10.08
N VAL A 385 -19.54 29.10 -9.26
CA VAL A 385 -19.36 29.99 -8.10
C VAL A 385 -18.40 29.37 -7.09
N PHE A 386 -18.53 28.07 -6.83
CA PHE A 386 -17.66 27.33 -5.91
C PHE A 386 -16.19 27.37 -6.36
N LEU A 387 -15.91 27.09 -7.63
CA LEU A 387 -14.57 27.17 -8.21
C LEU A 387 -14.00 28.58 -8.17
N ALA A 388 -14.79 29.60 -8.48
CA ALA A 388 -14.34 30.98 -8.45
C ALA A 388 -13.98 31.45 -7.02
N GLN A 389 -14.80 31.09 -6.04
CA GLN A 389 -14.57 31.45 -4.63
C GLN A 389 -13.33 30.75 -4.07
N LEU A 390 -13.26 29.42 -4.18
CA LEU A 390 -12.11 28.66 -3.68
C LEU A 390 -10.84 28.93 -4.48
N GLY A 391 -10.95 29.14 -5.79
CA GLY A 391 -9.82 29.49 -6.64
C GLY A 391 -9.16 30.79 -6.19
N LYS A 392 -9.95 31.79 -5.79
CA LYS A 392 -9.45 33.03 -5.19
C LYS A 392 -8.83 32.77 -3.81
N GLU A 393 -9.56 32.12 -2.91
CA GLU A 393 -9.10 31.82 -1.55
C GLU A 393 -7.77 31.06 -1.53
N TYR A 394 -7.62 30.02 -2.37
CA TYR A 394 -6.37 29.27 -2.48
C TYR A 394 -5.25 30.04 -3.18
N THR A 395 -5.59 30.97 -4.08
CA THR A 395 -4.56 31.84 -4.69
C THR A 395 -4.01 32.82 -3.66
N ASP A 396 -4.88 33.43 -2.86
CA ASP A 396 -4.49 34.32 -1.76
C ASP A 396 -3.68 33.54 -0.70
N LEU A 397 -4.14 32.35 -0.30
CA LEU A 397 -3.44 31.50 0.65
C LEU A 397 -2.05 31.06 0.15
N ARG A 398 -1.90 30.69 -1.13
CA ARG A 398 -0.58 30.40 -1.72
C ARG A 398 0.32 31.62 -1.72
N ALA A 399 -0.22 32.80 -2.01
CA ALA A 399 0.56 34.04 -1.97
C ALA A 399 1.09 34.30 -0.56
N ASP A 400 0.29 34.03 0.48
CA ASP A 400 0.73 34.11 1.88
C ASP A 400 1.82 33.08 2.21
N PHE A 401 1.69 31.83 1.74
CA PHE A 401 2.76 30.82 1.89
C PHE A 401 4.08 31.26 1.24
N VAL A 402 4.03 31.76 0.00
CA VAL A 402 5.20 32.26 -0.72
C VAL A 402 5.82 33.46 -0.01
N LEU A 403 4.98 34.39 0.48
CA LEU A 403 5.44 35.57 1.21
C LEU A 403 6.14 35.18 2.51
N LEU A 404 5.53 34.30 3.32
CA LEU A 404 6.12 33.85 4.59
C LEU A 404 7.40 33.06 4.35
N ALA A 405 7.45 32.20 3.32
CA ALA A 405 8.66 31.48 2.95
C ALA A 405 9.79 32.43 2.51
N GLN A 406 9.45 33.52 1.80
CA GLN A 406 10.43 34.54 1.45
C GLN A 406 10.92 35.31 2.68
N GLN A 407 10.02 35.70 3.58
CA GLN A 407 10.38 36.37 4.83
C GLN A 407 11.25 35.49 5.74
N GLU A 408 10.95 34.19 5.82
CA GLU A 408 11.75 33.19 6.52
C GLU A 408 13.19 33.17 5.97
N ARG A 409 13.35 33.01 4.66
CA ARG A 409 14.66 33.05 3.98
C ARG A 409 15.40 34.37 4.20
N ASP A 410 14.70 35.50 4.16
CA ASP A 410 15.33 36.80 4.37
C ASP A 410 15.83 36.97 5.80
N VAL A 411 15.05 36.52 6.80
CA VAL A 411 15.45 36.57 8.22
C VAL A 411 16.59 35.58 8.49
N GLU A 412 16.57 34.39 7.92
CA GLU A 412 17.67 33.43 7.98
C GLU A 412 18.96 34.03 7.43
N LYS A 413 18.91 34.71 6.28
CA LYS A 413 20.07 35.44 5.74
C LYS A 413 20.58 36.54 6.67
N GLN A 414 19.69 37.25 7.37
CA GLN A 414 20.10 38.26 8.35
C GLN A 414 20.78 37.63 9.57
N ILE A 415 20.23 36.53 10.08
CA ILE A 415 20.84 35.72 11.15
C ILE A 415 22.24 35.26 10.72
N GLU A 416 22.35 34.71 9.52
CA GLU A 416 23.61 34.20 8.99
C GLU A 416 24.65 35.31 8.83
N SER A 417 24.25 36.49 8.34
CA SER A 417 25.15 37.66 8.22
C SER A 417 25.75 38.12 9.57
N ILE A 418 25.10 37.80 10.69
CA ILE A 418 25.60 38.07 12.05
C ILE A 418 26.54 36.96 12.53
N LEU A 419 26.21 35.70 12.24
CA LEU A 419 26.93 34.53 12.73
C LEU A 419 28.22 34.26 11.94
N GLU A 420 28.21 34.46 10.62
CA GLU A 420 29.33 34.18 9.72
C GLU A 420 30.66 34.86 10.12
N PRO A 421 30.69 36.17 10.45
CA PRO A 421 31.93 36.82 10.90
C PRO A 421 32.48 36.24 12.21
N ALA A 422 31.62 35.78 13.11
CA ALA A 422 32.02 35.17 14.37
C ALA A 422 32.51 33.73 14.18
N ARG A 423 31.88 32.97 13.27
CA ARG A 423 32.39 31.65 12.84
C ARG A 423 33.79 31.77 12.24
N LYS A 424 33.99 32.72 11.30
CA LYS A 424 35.31 32.94 10.66
C LYS A 424 36.42 33.36 11.64
N LYS A 425 36.10 34.03 12.75
CA LYS A 425 37.09 34.36 13.79
C LYS A 425 37.48 33.17 14.67
N LEU A 426 36.54 32.25 14.89
CA LEU A 426 36.74 31.04 15.70
C LEU A 426 37.37 29.90 14.91
N LEU A 427 37.55 30.10 13.61
CA LEU A 427 38.29 29.24 12.68
C LEU A 427 39.65 29.90 12.39
N PRO A 428 40.67 29.77 13.25
CA PRO A 428 42.00 30.27 12.92
C PRO A 428 42.62 29.40 11.81
N ASP A 429 43.41 30.08 10.98
CA ASP A 429 44.28 29.58 9.92
C ASP A 429 44.86 28.18 10.23
N GLN A 430 44.82 27.31 9.21
CA GLN A 430 45.32 25.93 9.25
C GLN A 430 46.74 25.88 9.83
N GLY A 431 46.89 25.41 11.07
CA GLY A 431 48.19 25.37 11.70
C GLY A 431 48.16 24.92 13.16
N ASN A 432 47.75 23.68 13.40
CA ASN A 432 48.34 22.78 14.41
C ASN A 432 47.60 21.44 14.35
N GLY A 433 48.25 20.44 13.78
CA GLY A 433 47.72 19.09 13.65
C GLY A 433 47.48 18.46 15.01
N GLU A 434 46.23 18.15 15.31
CA GLU A 434 45.97 16.94 16.08
C GLU A 434 46.46 15.74 15.25
N ASP A 435 47.03 14.76 15.93
CA ASP A 435 47.63 13.57 15.33
C ASP A 435 46.53 12.69 14.71
N LEU A 436 46.15 12.97 13.46
CA LEU A 436 45.18 12.19 12.66
C LEU A 436 45.81 10.89 12.09
N THR A 437 46.85 10.35 12.72
CA THR A 437 47.41 9.06 12.34
C THR A 437 46.38 7.96 12.59
N GLY A 438 45.94 7.29 11.52
CA GLY A 438 45.04 6.14 11.60
C GLY A 438 43.58 6.41 11.23
N LEU A 439 43.26 7.53 10.57
CA LEU A 439 41.93 7.69 9.96
C LEU A 439 41.63 6.52 9.01
N PRO A 440 40.48 5.84 9.16
CA PRO A 440 40.08 4.82 8.20
C PRO A 440 39.93 5.47 6.82
N THR A 441 40.45 4.83 5.78
CA THR A 441 40.33 5.35 4.41
C THR A 441 38.93 5.07 3.87
N PRO A 442 38.12 6.09 3.54
CA PRO A 442 36.82 5.86 2.92
C PRO A 442 36.97 5.44 1.46
N VAL A 443 35.95 4.74 0.96
CA VAL A 443 35.82 4.40 -0.46
C VAL A 443 35.28 5.59 -1.23
N ALA A 444 34.31 6.32 -0.68
CA ALA A 444 33.78 7.56 -1.25
C ALA A 444 33.66 8.66 -0.19
N GLN A 445 33.86 9.91 -0.60
CA GLN A 445 33.88 11.08 0.27
C GLN A 445 33.35 12.32 -0.46
N TRP A 446 32.49 13.07 0.24
CA TRP A 446 31.94 14.34 -0.23
C TRP A 446 32.17 15.42 0.83
N LYS A 447 32.87 16.50 0.47
CA LYS A 447 33.10 17.66 1.36
C LYS A 447 32.20 18.87 1.07
N PHE A 448 31.53 18.89 -0.08
CA PHE A 448 30.56 19.94 -0.45
C PHE A 448 31.12 21.38 -0.50
N ASP A 449 32.44 21.57 -0.45
CA ASP A 449 33.12 22.87 -0.49
C ASP A 449 32.98 23.59 -1.83
N GLU A 450 33.29 22.88 -2.92
CA GLU A 450 33.33 23.45 -4.28
C GLU A 450 32.35 22.75 -5.25
N HIS A 451 32.11 21.45 -5.04
CA HIS A 451 31.30 20.63 -5.93
C HIS A 451 30.53 19.54 -5.18
N ALA A 452 29.54 18.97 -5.86
CA ALA A 452 28.71 17.89 -5.33
C ALA A 452 29.23 16.48 -5.70
N ASP A 453 30.34 16.42 -6.43
CA ASP A 453 31.00 15.17 -6.83
C ASP A 453 31.74 14.53 -5.66
N ASP A 454 31.85 13.21 -5.68
CA ASP A 454 32.73 12.46 -4.79
C ASP A 454 34.20 12.66 -5.19
N GLU A 455 35.08 12.80 -4.19
CA GLU A 455 36.51 13.09 -4.38
C GLU A 455 37.37 11.84 -4.62
N LEU A 456 36.86 10.62 -4.32
CA LEU A 456 37.68 9.41 -4.29
C LEU A 456 37.39 8.43 -5.44
N LEU A 457 36.13 8.02 -5.65
CA LEU A 457 35.69 7.24 -6.80
C LEU A 457 35.39 8.10 -8.03
N GLY A 458 35.20 9.42 -7.84
CA GLY A 458 34.86 10.37 -8.90
C GLY A 458 33.40 10.29 -9.34
N LEU A 459 32.50 9.79 -8.48
CA LEU A 459 31.06 9.71 -8.79
C LEU A 459 30.47 11.11 -8.97
N LYS A 460 29.82 11.35 -10.11
CA LYS A 460 29.20 12.66 -10.36
C LYS A 460 27.95 12.88 -9.54
N GLY A 461 27.87 14.04 -8.91
CA GLY A 461 26.75 14.47 -8.09
C GLY A 461 25.78 15.34 -8.88
N LYS A 462 24.49 15.04 -8.78
CA LYS A 462 23.41 15.87 -9.32
C LYS A 462 22.53 16.43 -8.22
N LEU A 463 22.53 17.76 -8.08
CA LEU A 463 21.58 18.48 -7.24
C LEU A 463 20.19 18.44 -7.86
N ASN A 464 19.19 18.04 -7.10
CA ASN A 464 17.80 17.94 -7.51
C ASN A 464 16.91 18.81 -6.61
N GLY A 465 15.88 19.43 -7.19
CA GLY A 465 14.97 20.31 -6.46
C GLY A 465 15.68 21.59 -6.00
N SER A 466 15.52 21.93 -4.72
CA SER A 466 16.08 23.12 -4.05
C SER A 466 17.45 22.91 -3.40
N ALA A 467 18.05 21.72 -3.55
CA ALA A 467 19.36 21.41 -2.99
C ALA A 467 20.44 22.29 -3.63
N ARG A 468 21.33 22.83 -2.80
CA ARG A 468 22.41 23.73 -3.24
C ARG A 468 23.63 23.60 -2.34
N LEU A 469 24.78 23.96 -2.89
CA LEU A 469 26.01 24.09 -2.11
C LEU A 469 26.12 25.54 -1.65
N GLU A 470 26.30 25.74 -0.35
CA GLU A 470 26.41 27.05 0.27
C GLU A 470 27.26 26.89 1.54
N GLU A 471 28.29 27.75 1.70
CA GLU A 471 29.14 27.81 2.90
C GLU A 471 29.85 26.50 3.27
N GLY A 472 30.31 25.73 2.27
CA GLY A 472 31.00 24.46 2.52
C GLY A 472 30.09 23.32 2.97
N ALA A 473 28.79 23.41 2.63
CA ALA A 473 27.82 22.39 2.97
C ALA A 473 26.79 22.19 1.85
N LEU A 474 26.23 20.98 1.81
CA LEU A 474 25.00 20.69 1.09
C LEU A 474 23.80 21.16 1.93
N VAL A 475 23.11 22.19 1.45
CA VAL A 475 21.93 22.77 2.10
C VAL A 475 20.66 22.14 1.55
N LEU A 476 19.80 21.68 2.48
CA LEU A 476 18.58 20.93 2.22
C LEU A 476 17.42 21.61 2.95
N ASP A 477 16.41 22.11 2.23
CA ASP A 477 15.26 22.83 2.80
C ASP A 477 13.99 21.96 2.92
N GLY A 478 14.14 20.64 2.74
CA GLY A 478 13.04 19.69 2.75
C GLY A 478 12.32 19.53 1.41
N ALA A 479 12.82 20.14 0.32
CA ALA A 479 12.30 19.97 -1.03
C ALA A 479 13.37 19.60 -2.08
N GLY A 480 14.63 19.47 -1.65
CA GLY A 480 15.78 19.16 -2.50
C GLY A 480 16.59 17.99 -1.98
N HIS A 481 17.35 17.35 -2.87
CA HIS A 481 18.31 16.31 -2.51
C HIS A 481 19.45 16.24 -3.53
N LEU A 482 20.56 15.61 -3.15
CA LEU A 482 21.65 15.27 -4.07
C LEU A 482 21.59 13.76 -4.39
N SER A 483 21.82 13.40 -5.65
CA SER A 483 21.97 12.02 -6.09
C SER A 483 23.33 11.81 -6.77
N SER A 484 24.03 10.72 -6.48
CA SER A 484 25.23 10.33 -7.21
C SER A 484 24.92 9.47 -8.45
N GLU A 485 25.92 9.29 -9.30
CA GLU A 485 26.03 8.16 -10.24
C GLU A 485 26.05 6.81 -9.52
N ALA A 486 25.94 5.73 -10.31
CA ALA A 486 25.92 4.37 -9.80
C ALA A 486 27.28 3.98 -9.19
N VAL A 487 27.24 3.23 -8.09
CA VAL A 487 28.41 2.78 -7.34
C VAL A 487 29.02 1.57 -8.06
N PRO A 488 30.28 1.61 -8.51
CA PRO A 488 30.88 0.57 -9.35
C PRO A 488 31.33 -0.68 -8.57
N THR A 489 31.07 -0.72 -7.26
CA THR A 489 31.55 -1.77 -6.37
C THR A 489 30.42 -2.41 -5.59
N ARG A 490 30.43 -3.75 -5.54
CA ARG A 490 29.51 -4.51 -4.70
C ARG A 490 29.80 -4.26 -3.23
N THR A 491 28.77 -3.94 -2.47
CA THR A 491 28.87 -3.66 -1.03
C THR A 491 28.04 -4.65 -0.24
N MET A 492 28.60 -5.23 0.82
CA MET A 492 27.87 -6.11 1.75
C MET A 492 27.92 -5.54 3.17
N ALA A 493 29.06 -5.66 3.85
CA ALA A 493 29.34 -4.85 5.03
C ALA A 493 29.61 -3.40 4.61
N LYS A 494 29.24 -2.43 5.44
CA LYS A 494 29.39 -1.01 5.12
C LYS A 494 29.30 -0.11 6.33
N THR A 495 29.81 1.10 6.19
CA THR A 495 29.57 2.19 7.13
C THR A 495 29.13 3.42 6.36
N LEU A 496 27.95 3.93 6.71
CA LEU A 496 27.50 5.25 6.29
C LEU A 496 27.92 6.25 7.36
N GLU A 497 28.56 7.34 7.00
CA GLU A 497 29.08 8.35 7.93
C GLU A 497 28.78 9.75 7.41
N ALA A 498 28.31 10.65 8.27
CA ALA A 498 28.05 12.03 7.90
C ALA A 498 28.19 13.00 9.08
N TRP A 499 28.57 14.23 8.78
CA TRP A 499 28.50 15.37 9.68
C TRP A 499 27.34 16.26 9.27
N VAL A 500 26.32 16.29 10.12
CA VAL A 500 25.01 16.86 9.81
C VAL A 500 24.56 17.83 10.89
N GLN A 501 24.04 18.96 10.45
CA GLN A 501 23.29 19.89 11.30
C GLN A 501 21.85 19.94 10.80
N LEU A 502 20.88 19.83 11.69
CA LEU A 502 19.46 19.84 11.39
C LEU A 502 18.88 21.23 11.60
N ASP A 503 17.90 21.63 10.79
CA ASP A 503 17.23 22.93 11.04
C ASP A 503 16.27 22.86 12.24
N ASN A 504 15.73 21.67 12.51
CA ASN A 504 14.81 21.37 13.62
C ASN A 504 14.77 19.86 13.92
N LEU A 505 14.21 19.47 15.06
CA LEU A 505 14.17 18.08 15.55
C LEU A 505 12.83 17.37 15.32
N ASP A 506 11.81 18.08 14.85
CA ASP A 506 10.46 17.56 14.61
C ASP A 506 10.28 16.95 13.20
N GLN A 507 11.37 16.84 12.44
CA GLN A 507 11.40 16.16 11.14
C GLN A 507 11.14 14.66 11.30
N GLN A 508 10.40 14.09 10.35
CA GLN A 508 10.00 12.69 10.39
C GLN A 508 10.51 11.94 9.17
N GLY A 509 11.68 11.32 9.27
CA GLY A 509 12.12 10.35 8.25
C GLY A 509 12.97 10.92 7.12
N GLY A 510 13.58 12.10 7.30
CA GLY A 510 14.57 12.64 6.37
C GLY A 510 15.85 11.82 6.36
N GLY A 511 16.33 11.42 5.17
CA GLY A 511 17.58 10.68 5.02
C GLY A 511 18.80 11.59 4.92
N VAL A 512 19.81 11.39 5.78
CA VAL A 512 21.08 12.14 5.75
C VAL A 512 21.93 11.65 4.60
N ILE A 513 22.35 10.40 4.67
CA ILE A 513 23.01 9.65 3.60
C ILE A 513 22.28 8.33 3.43
N THR A 514 21.98 7.99 2.18
CA THR A 514 21.25 6.79 1.78
C THR A 514 22.05 6.07 0.72
N LEU A 515 22.29 4.78 0.91
CA LEU A 515 22.67 3.86 -0.18
C LEU A 515 21.41 3.12 -0.61
N GLN A 516 20.99 3.30 -1.86
CA GLN A 516 19.80 2.66 -2.40
C GLN A 516 20.10 1.92 -3.70
N ARG A 517 19.24 0.96 -4.05
CA ARG A 517 19.17 0.44 -5.42
C ARG A 517 18.64 1.52 -6.35
N THR A 518 19.04 1.51 -7.62
CA THR A 518 18.66 2.54 -8.61
C THR A 518 17.15 2.68 -8.83
N ASP A 519 16.35 1.68 -8.49
CA ASP A 519 14.88 1.73 -8.50
C ASP A 519 14.24 2.29 -7.23
N GLY A 520 15.03 2.60 -6.19
CA GLY A 520 14.60 3.17 -4.92
C GLY A 520 13.86 2.20 -3.99
N TYR A 521 13.67 0.94 -4.39
CA TYR A 521 12.89 -0.03 -3.61
C TYR A 521 13.66 -0.54 -2.38
N LEU A 522 14.95 -0.83 -2.56
CA LEU A 522 15.85 -1.32 -1.53
C LEU A 522 16.80 -0.20 -1.11
N PHE A 523 16.91 0.08 0.19
CA PHE A 523 17.83 1.10 0.69
C PHE A 523 18.26 0.84 2.13
N ASP A 524 19.41 1.41 2.49
CA ASP A 524 19.89 1.60 3.86
C ASP A 524 20.27 3.08 4.04
N SER A 525 19.75 3.72 5.09
CA SER A 525 19.88 5.17 5.29
C SER A 525 20.14 5.50 6.76
N ILE A 526 20.89 6.59 6.98
CA ILE A 526 20.86 7.31 8.27
C ILE A 526 19.63 8.21 8.27
N VAL A 527 18.72 8.01 9.24
CA VAL A 527 17.43 8.71 9.31
C VAL A 527 17.21 9.27 10.71
N ILE A 528 16.50 10.40 10.82
CA ILE A 528 16.01 10.90 12.12
C ILE A 528 14.49 10.90 12.19
N GLY A 529 13.94 10.56 13.36
CA GLY A 529 12.53 10.77 13.67
C GLY A 529 11.55 9.75 13.06
N GLU A 530 12.03 8.61 12.56
CA GLU A 530 11.20 7.62 11.84
C GLU A 530 10.37 6.71 12.77
N ILE A 531 10.95 6.19 13.86
CA ILE A 531 10.20 5.43 14.88
C ILE A 531 9.82 6.33 16.06
N ARG A 532 10.81 7.01 16.65
CA ARG A 532 10.60 7.98 17.74
C ARG A 532 11.05 9.36 17.28
N PRO A 533 10.25 10.43 17.50
CA PRO A 533 10.65 11.79 17.19
C PRO A 533 12.02 12.13 17.80
N GLY A 534 12.88 12.82 17.03
CA GLY A 534 14.20 13.23 17.48
C GLY A 534 15.20 12.10 17.76
N HIS A 535 14.99 10.86 17.30
CA HIS A 535 15.96 9.78 17.49
C HIS A 535 16.57 9.34 16.16
N TRP A 536 17.87 9.05 16.17
CA TRP A 536 18.59 8.50 15.02
C TRP A 536 18.26 7.03 14.82
N ILE A 537 18.16 6.60 13.56
CA ILE A 537 17.81 5.23 13.23
C ILE A 537 18.42 4.79 11.89
N ALA A 538 18.63 3.48 11.75
CA ALA A 538 18.92 2.85 10.48
C ALA A 538 17.61 2.67 9.69
N GLY A 539 17.35 3.57 8.73
CA GLY A 539 16.22 3.47 7.82
C GLY A 539 16.43 2.35 6.81
N SER A 540 15.37 1.60 6.52
CA SER A 540 15.38 0.53 5.52
C SER A 540 14.00 0.30 4.93
N ASN A 541 13.95 -0.31 3.75
CA ASN A 541 12.71 -0.69 3.08
C ASN A 541 11.79 -1.54 3.99
N PHE A 542 10.52 -1.15 4.09
CA PHE A 542 9.51 -1.79 4.96
C PHE A 542 9.95 -2.02 6.42
N HIS A 543 10.92 -1.25 6.91
CA HIS A 543 11.55 -1.43 8.22
C HIS A 543 12.21 -2.82 8.41
N THR A 544 12.60 -3.53 7.34
CA THR A 544 13.14 -4.89 7.42
C THR A 544 14.42 -4.97 8.25
N ARG A 545 15.26 -3.92 8.23
CA ARG A 545 16.49 -3.79 9.04
C ARG A 545 16.41 -2.66 10.08
N THR A 546 15.22 -2.14 10.32
CA THR A 546 14.99 -0.99 11.20
C THR A 546 14.44 -1.44 12.55
N LEU A 547 15.17 -1.12 13.62
CA LEU A 547 14.77 -1.21 15.02
C LEU A 547 15.27 0.03 15.76
N ASP A 548 14.64 0.31 16.89
CA ASP A 548 15.07 1.38 17.79
C ASP A 548 16.37 0.99 18.49
N PHE A 549 17.42 1.79 18.32
CA PHE A 549 18.68 1.62 19.03
C PHE A 549 18.56 1.88 20.54
N LYS A 550 17.43 2.44 21.02
CA LYS A 550 17.25 2.92 22.41
C LYS A 550 18.26 4.01 22.80
N GLY A 551 18.77 4.76 21.84
CA GLY A 551 19.60 5.93 22.08
C GLY A 551 18.82 7.09 22.72
N THR A 552 19.54 8.12 23.15
CA THR A 552 18.95 9.35 23.70
C THR A 552 18.38 10.23 22.59
N PRO A 553 17.33 11.03 22.84
CA PRO A 553 16.86 11.99 21.84
C PRO A 553 17.99 12.96 21.47
N GLU A 554 18.03 13.32 20.20
CA GLU A 554 18.92 14.34 19.66
C GLU A 554 18.53 15.71 20.23
N ALA A 555 19.53 16.52 20.53
CA ALA A 555 19.38 17.85 21.13
C ALA A 555 20.39 18.85 20.56
N ASP A 556 21.58 18.39 20.18
CA ASP A 556 22.68 19.26 19.75
C ASP A 556 22.63 19.54 18.26
N ALA A 557 22.10 18.62 17.44
CA ALA A 557 22.14 18.71 15.97
C ALA A 557 21.50 19.98 15.40
N VAL A 558 20.64 20.69 16.14
CA VAL A 558 20.09 21.99 15.71
C VAL A 558 21.13 23.09 15.83
N SER A 559 21.87 23.04 16.93
CA SER A 559 22.88 24.02 17.26
C SER A 559 24.17 23.70 16.49
N ASN A 560 24.67 22.48 16.63
CA ASN A 560 25.99 22.07 16.15
C ASN A 560 25.86 21.01 15.06
N PRO A 561 26.80 20.95 14.11
CA PRO A 561 27.02 19.73 13.35
C PRO A 561 27.31 18.58 14.32
N VAL A 562 26.62 17.47 14.15
CA VAL A 562 26.87 16.21 14.86
C VAL A 562 27.44 15.19 13.89
N HIS A 563 28.38 14.40 14.36
CA HIS A 563 28.87 13.24 13.63
C HIS A 563 27.93 12.06 13.89
N ILE A 564 27.38 11.49 12.83
CA ILE A 564 26.55 10.28 12.90
C ILE A 564 27.10 9.25 11.92
N ALA A 565 27.30 8.04 12.41
CA ALA A 565 27.68 6.90 11.60
C ALA A 565 26.81 5.69 11.91
N ILE A 566 26.44 4.92 10.89
CA ILE A 566 25.79 3.62 11.04
C ILE A 566 26.63 2.57 10.34
N SER A 567 27.13 1.63 11.12
CA SER A 567 27.97 0.51 10.68
C SER A 567 27.12 -0.77 10.59
N TYR A 568 27.27 -1.49 9.48
CA TYR A 568 26.57 -2.73 9.12
C TYR A 568 27.62 -3.82 8.90
N ASP A 569 27.67 -4.81 9.79
CA ASP A 569 28.65 -5.90 9.67
C ASP A 569 28.14 -7.06 8.79
N GLU A 570 29.04 -8.00 8.49
CA GLU A 570 28.72 -9.18 7.66
C GLU A 570 27.71 -10.14 8.31
N GLN A 571 27.55 -10.06 9.64
CA GLN A 571 26.62 -10.88 10.39
C GLN A 571 25.20 -10.26 10.40
N GLY A 572 25.06 -9.02 9.93
CA GLY A 572 23.82 -8.24 9.92
C GLY A 572 23.58 -7.46 11.21
N ASN A 573 24.58 -7.31 12.08
CA ASN A 573 24.51 -6.38 13.19
C ASN A 573 24.63 -4.95 12.66
N ILE A 574 23.81 -4.07 13.21
CA ILE A 574 23.78 -2.65 12.86
C ILE A 574 24.01 -1.86 14.14
N GLN A 575 24.99 -0.96 14.13
CA GLN A 575 25.30 -0.10 15.26
C GLN A 575 25.36 1.35 14.80
N CYS A 576 24.62 2.21 15.51
CA CYS A 576 24.71 3.66 15.35
C CYS A 576 25.77 4.22 16.30
N PHE A 577 26.46 5.25 15.85
CA PHE A 577 27.43 6.02 16.62
C PHE A 577 27.12 7.50 16.48
N ARG A 578 27.20 8.22 17.60
CA ARG A 578 27.04 9.66 17.68
C ARG A 578 28.30 10.27 18.28
N ASN A 579 28.94 11.18 17.55
CA ASN A 579 30.19 11.81 17.96
C ASN A 579 31.27 10.78 18.37
N GLY A 580 31.33 9.66 17.63
CA GLY A 580 32.32 8.61 17.85
C GLY A 580 31.94 7.61 18.95
N VAL A 581 30.85 7.84 19.69
CA VAL A 581 30.41 6.97 20.79
C VAL A 581 29.20 6.14 20.35
N PRO A 582 29.08 4.86 20.74
CA PRO A 582 27.89 4.06 20.46
C PRO A 582 26.60 4.75 20.90
N TYR A 583 25.67 4.90 19.95
CA TYR A 583 24.35 5.47 20.16
C TYR A 583 23.36 4.33 20.45
N GLY A 584 23.20 4.02 21.74
CA GLY A 584 22.32 2.94 22.18
C GLY A 584 22.88 1.54 21.92
N GLU A 585 21.98 0.56 21.84
CA GLU A 585 22.27 -0.87 21.65
C GLU A 585 22.45 -1.21 20.17
N SER A 586 23.28 -2.22 19.88
CA SER A 586 23.35 -2.83 18.55
C SER A 586 22.05 -3.57 18.24
N ILE A 587 21.59 -3.51 16.99
CA ILE A 587 20.36 -4.17 16.54
C ILE A 587 20.68 -5.20 15.46
N ARG A 588 19.87 -6.28 15.41
CA ARG A 588 19.89 -7.27 14.33
C ARG A 588 18.48 -7.78 14.09
N LYS A 589 17.89 -7.42 12.96
CA LYS A 589 16.51 -7.81 12.58
C LYS A 589 16.46 -8.74 11.36
N ALA A 590 17.43 -8.62 10.46
CA ALA A 590 17.56 -9.43 9.25
C ALA A 590 19.04 -9.67 8.93
N SER A 591 19.32 -10.51 7.94
CA SER A 591 20.66 -10.69 7.40
C SER A 591 21.19 -9.40 6.74
N VAL A 592 22.51 -9.34 6.55
CA VAL A 592 23.16 -8.25 5.81
C VAL A 592 22.57 -8.14 4.40
N GLN A 593 22.34 -6.91 3.95
CA GLN A 593 21.79 -6.62 2.63
C GLN A 593 22.91 -6.27 1.65
N PRO A 594 23.17 -7.09 0.62
CA PRO A 594 24.09 -6.73 -0.44
C PRO A 594 23.49 -5.65 -1.36
N PHE A 595 24.35 -4.77 -1.84
CA PHE A 595 24.12 -3.83 -2.94
C PHE A 595 25.09 -4.19 -4.05
N GLU A 596 24.57 -4.57 -5.22
CA GLU A 596 25.39 -5.00 -6.35
C GLU A 596 26.05 -3.79 -7.04
N ALA A 597 27.20 -4.03 -7.66
CA ALA A 597 27.92 -3.04 -8.45
C ALA A 597 27.02 -2.52 -9.59
N ASP A 598 27.08 -1.23 -9.86
CA ASP A 598 26.31 -0.48 -10.87
C ASP A 598 24.78 -0.52 -10.70
N GLU A 599 24.26 -1.21 -9.68
CA GLU A 599 22.84 -1.28 -9.36
C GLU A 599 22.45 -0.40 -8.16
N SER A 600 23.39 0.32 -7.56
CA SER A 600 23.14 1.19 -6.39
C SER A 600 23.68 2.60 -6.58
N ASN A 601 23.10 3.58 -5.90
CA ASN A 601 23.58 4.96 -5.88
C ASN A 601 23.38 5.61 -4.51
N PHE A 602 24.09 6.71 -4.27
CA PHE A 602 23.95 7.51 -3.06
C PHE A 602 22.92 8.61 -3.23
N LEU A 603 22.14 8.84 -2.18
CA LEU A 603 21.33 10.04 -2.01
C LEU A 603 21.72 10.77 -0.74
N PHE A 604 21.64 12.10 -0.79
CA PHE A 604 21.82 12.97 0.37
C PHE A 604 20.62 13.89 0.51
N GLY A 605 20.02 13.93 1.70
CA GLY A 605 18.81 14.69 1.97
C GLY A 605 17.51 14.03 1.56
N LEU A 606 17.54 12.78 1.09
CA LEU A 606 16.37 11.98 0.74
C LEU A 606 16.53 10.54 1.24
N ARG A 607 15.54 10.04 1.98
CA ARG A 607 15.56 8.68 2.56
C ARG A 607 15.59 7.57 1.52
N HIS A 608 14.83 7.72 0.43
CA HIS A 608 14.89 6.85 -0.75
C HIS A 608 14.05 7.46 -1.88
N ALA A 609 14.34 7.07 -3.12
CA ALA A 609 13.54 7.39 -4.29
C ALA A 609 12.25 6.53 -4.36
N PRO A 610 11.18 6.99 -5.05
CA PRO A 610 11.02 8.32 -5.63
C PRO A 610 10.87 9.41 -4.55
N ALA A 611 11.26 10.64 -4.90
CA ALA A 611 11.18 11.77 -3.99
C ALA A 611 9.72 12.14 -3.68
N GLY A 612 9.39 12.36 -2.40
CA GLY A 612 8.02 12.73 -1.98
C GLY A 612 7.73 12.44 -0.50
N GLY A 613 6.63 13.03 0.00
CA GLY A 613 6.18 12.86 1.38
C GLY A 613 7.18 13.40 2.41
N ASN A 614 7.32 12.69 3.54
CA ASN A 614 8.19 13.06 4.65
C ASN A 614 9.65 12.59 4.50
N ARG A 615 10.07 12.18 3.28
CA ARG A 615 11.38 11.56 3.03
C ARG A 615 12.56 12.54 2.98
N PHE A 616 12.28 13.84 2.92
CA PHE A 616 13.29 14.87 2.78
C PHE A 616 13.86 15.31 4.12
N LEU A 617 15.15 15.61 4.13
CA LEU A 617 15.83 16.24 5.27
C LEU A 617 15.78 17.77 5.14
N ARG A 618 15.66 18.46 6.28
CA ARG A 618 15.91 19.89 6.45
C ARG A 618 17.17 20.10 7.29
N GLY A 619 18.22 20.63 6.69
CA GLY A 619 19.49 20.83 7.37
C GLY A 619 20.66 21.00 6.40
N ARG A 620 21.85 20.86 6.96
CA ARG A 620 23.13 20.99 6.27
C ARG A 620 23.95 19.73 6.46
N ILE A 621 24.51 19.20 5.38
CA ILE A 621 25.50 18.12 5.43
C ILE A 621 26.83 18.73 5.03
N TYR A 622 27.78 18.73 5.97
CA TYR A 622 29.11 19.32 5.77
C TYR A 622 30.06 18.32 5.14
N GLU A 623 29.98 17.07 5.57
CA GLU A 623 30.79 16.02 5.02
C GLU A 623 30.03 14.70 5.08
N ALA A 624 30.22 13.86 4.07
CA ALA A 624 29.73 12.50 4.08
C ALA A 624 30.82 11.55 3.58
N ARG A 625 30.88 10.37 4.20
CA ARG A 625 31.85 9.32 3.88
C ARG A 625 31.15 7.98 3.81
N PHE A 626 31.72 7.12 2.98
CA PHE A 626 31.27 5.76 2.80
C PHE A 626 32.44 4.79 2.88
N TYR A 627 32.24 3.69 3.61
CA TYR A 627 33.18 2.59 3.71
C TYR A 627 32.47 1.32 3.28
N ASP A 628 33.15 0.48 2.51
CA ASP A 628 32.71 -0.85 2.06
C ASP A 628 32.94 -1.95 3.12
N ARG A 629 33.09 -1.54 4.39
CA ARG A 629 33.24 -2.39 5.56
C ARG A 629 32.59 -1.77 6.78
N ALA A 630 32.32 -2.60 7.77
CA ALA A 630 31.95 -2.12 9.10
C ALA A 630 33.18 -1.53 9.79
N LEU A 631 33.12 -0.24 10.15
CA LEU A 631 34.15 0.39 10.99
C LEU A 631 33.95 0.01 12.45
N THR A 632 35.06 -0.08 13.20
CA THR A 632 35.02 -0.31 14.66
C THR A 632 34.68 0.96 15.42
N ALA A 633 34.35 0.80 16.71
CA ALA A 633 34.07 1.94 17.59
C ALA A 633 35.29 2.87 17.71
N GLU A 634 36.50 2.31 17.79
CA GLU A 634 37.75 3.07 17.89
C GLU A 634 38.04 3.85 16.59
N GLU A 635 37.79 3.24 15.43
CA GLU A 635 37.95 3.90 14.12
C GLU A 635 36.97 5.06 13.95
N LEU A 636 35.72 4.88 14.37
CA LEU A 636 34.69 5.93 14.33
C LEU A 636 34.92 7.01 15.38
N GLU A 637 35.53 6.68 16.52
CA GLU A 637 35.96 7.68 17.50
C GLU A 637 37.03 8.59 16.91
N VAL A 638 38.03 8.01 16.24
CA VAL A 638 39.09 8.78 15.54
C VAL A 638 38.49 9.57 14.36
N SER A 639 37.66 8.94 13.54
CA SER A 639 37.02 9.58 12.38
C SER A 639 36.18 10.79 12.79
N SER A 640 35.43 10.69 13.89
CA SER A 640 34.58 11.76 14.43
C SER A 640 35.33 13.07 14.71
N ARG A 641 36.64 12.99 14.96
CA ARG A 641 37.53 14.13 15.24
C ARG A 641 38.03 14.83 13.97
N SER A 642 37.86 14.22 12.79
CA SER A 642 38.37 14.77 11.52
C SER A 642 37.70 16.07 11.09
N LEU A 643 36.48 16.35 11.57
CA LEU A 643 35.79 17.62 11.37
C LEU A 643 36.14 18.66 12.46
N GLY A 644 37.30 18.52 13.10
CA GLY A 644 37.79 19.31 14.24
C GLY A 644 38.06 20.79 13.97
N GLN A 645 37.20 21.49 13.23
CA GLN A 645 37.12 22.94 13.14
C GLN A 645 35.67 23.39 12.88
N PHE A 646 34.76 23.11 13.81
CA PHE A 646 33.46 23.80 13.85
C PHE A 646 33.32 24.56 15.16
N ALA A 647 33.11 25.87 15.06
CA ALA A 647 32.79 26.70 16.19
C ALA A 647 31.36 26.37 16.66
N SER A 648 31.21 25.75 17.83
CA SER A 648 29.88 25.48 18.39
C SER A 648 29.07 26.77 18.53
N PRO A 649 27.73 26.82 18.34
CA PRO A 649 26.97 28.06 18.46
C PRO A 649 27.10 28.73 19.80
N GLU A 650 27.38 27.98 20.87
CA GLU A 650 27.70 28.56 22.16
C GLU A 650 28.99 29.40 22.09
N LYS A 651 30.04 28.89 21.42
CA LYS A 651 31.28 29.62 21.16
C LYS A 651 31.08 30.77 20.17
N VAL A 652 30.33 30.56 19.08
CA VAL A 652 30.00 31.60 18.10
C VAL A 652 29.23 32.73 18.75
N ARG A 653 28.22 32.41 19.58
CA ARG A 653 27.42 33.39 20.32
C ARG A 653 28.25 34.11 21.39
N ALA A 654 29.21 33.43 22.02
CA ALA A 654 30.12 34.04 23.00
C ALA A 654 31.07 35.07 22.36
N GLU A 655 31.40 34.92 21.07
CA GLU A 655 32.25 35.85 20.30
C GLU A 655 31.49 37.06 19.73
N LEU A 656 30.14 37.01 19.74
CA LEU A 656 29.31 38.13 19.30
C LEU A 656 29.38 39.27 20.32
N SER A 657 29.43 40.51 19.82
CA SER A 657 29.27 41.70 20.66
C SER A 657 27.86 41.74 21.29
N ALA A 658 27.69 42.46 22.39
CA ALA A 658 26.37 42.64 23.02
C ALA A 658 25.31 43.20 22.05
N GLU A 659 25.72 44.04 21.09
CA GLU A 659 24.84 44.57 20.05
C GLU A 659 24.43 43.48 19.04
N GLN A 660 25.38 42.64 18.61
CA GLN A 660 25.12 41.51 17.71
C GLN A 660 24.24 40.44 18.38
N GLN A 661 24.46 40.14 19.66
CA GLN A 661 23.62 39.21 20.43
C GLN A 661 22.17 39.72 20.52
N THR A 662 21.99 41.03 20.72
CA THR A 662 20.65 41.65 20.76
C THR A 662 19.95 41.59 19.40
N LYS A 663 20.68 41.84 18.30
CA LYS A 663 20.16 41.70 16.93
C LYS A 663 19.84 40.25 16.55
N LEU A 664 20.69 39.30 16.93
CA LEU A 664 20.45 37.87 16.73
C LEU A 664 19.18 37.43 17.44
N ALA A 665 19.02 37.78 18.71
CA ALA A 665 17.83 37.43 19.49
C ALA A 665 16.54 38.02 18.89
N SER A 666 16.59 39.23 18.32
CA SER A 666 15.42 39.84 17.66
C SER A 666 15.06 39.13 16.35
N TYR A 667 16.05 38.77 15.52
CA TYR A 667 15.80 38.00 14.30
C TYR A 667 15.34 36.57 14.59
N GLU A 668 15.89 35.88 15.59
CA GLU A 668 15.42 34.56 16.02
C GLU A 668 13.96 34.60 16.53
N THR A 669 13.59 35.67 17.24
CA THR A 669 12.20 35.89 17.67
C THR A 669 11.29 36.09 16.46
N LYS A 670 11.72 36.89 15.49
CA LYS A 670 10.99 37.13 14.24
C LYS A 670 10.84 35.86 13.40
N LEU A 671 11.89 35.04 13.30
CA LEU A 671 11.87 33.76 12.60
C LEU A 671 10.83 32.81 13.22
N LYS A 672 10.83 32.68 14.56
CA LYS A 672 9.83 31.89 15.28
C LYS A 672 8.40 32.39 15.06
N GLU A 673 8.21 33.71 14.98
CA GLU A 673 6.89 34.29 14.70
C GLU A 673 6.42 33.97 13.27
N ILE A 674 7.29 34.10 12.27
CA ILE A 674 7.01 33.74 10.87
C ILE A 674 6.69 32.25 10.75
N GLN A 675 7.47 31.39 11.40
CA GLN A 675 7.23 29.94 11.40
C GLN A 675 5.89 29.59 12.04
N LYS A 676 5.51 30.25 13.14
CA LYS A 676 4.21 30.09 13.79
C LYS A 676 3.06 30.56 12.89
N GLN A 677 3.23 31.69 12.19
CA GLN A 677 2.24 32.18 11.22
C GLN A 677 2.07 31.18 10.08
N ARG A 678 3.17 30.67 9.51
CA ARG A 678 3.15 29.66 8.45
C ARG A 678 2.48 28.36 8.91
N GLN A 679 2.76 27.90 10.13
CA GLN A 679 2.10 26.72 10.71
C GLN A 679 0.59 26.94 10.88
N SER A 680 0.15 28.15 11.22
CA SER A 680 -1.27 28.46 11.37
C SER A 680 -2.06 28.48 10.06
N LEU A 681 -1.38 28.63 8.91
CA LEU A 681 -1.99 28.52 7.58
C LEU A 681 -2.29 27.07 7.18
N GLY A 682 -1.75 26.07 7.89
CA GLY A 682 -1.99 24.66 7.61
C GLY A 682 -1.16 24.12 6.43
N THR A 683 -1.82 23.49 5.47
CA THR A 683 -1.15 22.88 4.30
C THR A 683 -1.27 23.79 3.08
N GLU A 684 -0.19 23.91 2.33
CA GLU A 684 -0.19 24.69 1.08
C GLU A 684 -1.11 24.02 0.05
N PRO A 685 -2.13 24.72 -0.47
CA PRO A 685 -3.07 24.11 -1.40
C PRO A 685 -2.44 23.94 -2.78
N LYS A 686 -2.73 22.80 -3.42
CA LYS A 686 -2.26 22.51 -4.79
C LYS A 686 -2.80 23.55 -5.80
N PRO A 687 -2.11 23.79 -6.94
CA PRO A 687 -2.60 24.65 -8.01
C PRO A 687 -4.07 24.37 -8.40
N GLU A 688 -4.42 23.09 -8.45
CA GLU A 688 -5.73 22.54 -8.77
C GLU A 688 -6.66 22.26 -7.59
N GLN A 689 -6.35 22.70 -6.36
CA GLN A 689 -7.10 22.30 -5.15
C GLN A 689 -8.61 22.56 -5.25
N ALA A 690 -9.04 23.72 -5.77
CA ALA A 690 -10.46 24.02 -5.96
C ALA A 690 -11.19 23.00 -6.85
N TRP A 691 -10.51 22.43 -7.84
CA TRP A 691 -11.06 21.39 -8.70
C TRP A 691 -11.11 20.04 -7.97
N ILE A 692 -10.09 19.73 -7.17
CA ILE A 692 -10.07 18.52 -6.33
C ILE A 692 -11.25 18.55 -5.37
N ASP A 693 -11.50 19.70 -4.73
CA ASP A 693 -12.61 19.88 -3.81
C ASP A 693 -13.97 19.82 -4.51
N LEU A 694 -14.06 20.25 -5.78
CA LEU A 694 -15.27 20.05 -6.59
C LEU A 694 -15.53 18.56 -6.87
N GLY A 695 -14.49 17.81 -7.27
CA GLY A 695 -14.61 16.36 -7.48
C GLY A 695 -15.01 15.63 -6.20
N HIS A 696 -14.41 16.04 -5.08
CA HIS A 696 -14.76 15.52 -3.76
C HIS A 696 -16.19 15.91 -3.34
N ALA A 697 -16.65 17.12 -3.65
CA ALA A 697 -18.03 17.54 -3.43
C ALA A 697 -19.02 16.70 -4.25
N ILE A 698 -18.69 16.35 -5.49
CA ILE A 698 -19.51 15.45 -6.32
C ILE A 698 -19.63 14.07 -5.68
N PHE A 699 -18.54 13.50 -5.15
CA PHE A 699 -18.59 12.22 -4.41
C PHE A 699 -19.51 12.27 -3.18
N ASN A 700 -19.73 13.46 -2.61
CA ASN A 700 -20.59 13.68 -1.45
C ASN A 700 -22.04 14.04 -1.83
N LEU A 701 -22.37 14.15 -3.12
CA LEU A 701 -23.77 14.29 -3.55
C LEU A 701 -24.53 12.99 -3.31
N LYS A 702 -25.80 13.10 -2.92
CA LYS A 702 -26.65 11.92 -2.72
C LYS A 702 -26.67 11.03 -3.96
N ASN A 703 -26.83 11.62 -5.14
CA ASN A 703 -26.90 10.91 -6.41
C ASN A 703 -25.60 10.16 -6.78
N PHE A 704 -24.49 10.37 -6.07
CA PHE A 704 -23.27 9.60 -6.31
C PHE A 704 -23.39 8.15 -5.81
N ILE A 705 -24.09 7.94 -4.70
CA ILE A 705 -24.29 6.61 -4.10
C ILE A 705 -25.70 6.06 -4.33
N TYR A 706 -26.55 6.76 -5.08
CA TYR A 706 -27.88 6.31 -5.47
C TYR A 706 -27.99 6.26 -6.99
N TYR A 707 -28.55 5.18 -7.52
CA TYR A 707 -28.93 5.09 -8.93
C TYR A 707 -30.43 5.35 -9.05
N GLU A 708 -30.78 6.28 -9.95
CA GLU A 708 -32.14 6.68 -10.33
C GLU A 708 -32.60 5.96 -11.60
#